data_AF-A0A9W7SX80-F1
#
_entry.id   AF-A0A9W7SX80-F1
#
_cell.length_a   1.000
_cell.length_b   1.000
_cell.length_c   1.000
_cell.angle_alpha   90.00
_cell.angle_beta   90.00
_cell.angle_gamma   90.00
#
_symmetry.space_group_name_H-M   'P 1'
#
loop_
_entity.id
_entity.type
_entity.pdbx_description
1 polymer ?
#
loop_
_entity_poly.entity_id
_entity_poly.type
_entity_poly.pdbx_seq_one_letter_code
_entity_poly.pdbx_strand_id
1 'polypeptide(L)'
;MKILFLCTAHNSLSQRLYLVLSASHDVCIEYALSDEVMVTACNLWRPDLIICPFLTTLVPKLVYEKYLTLIVHPGPPGDAGPSALDWLLLGDDGSFDDADETLHHLGGNIQHGRTHWGVTLLQAIEEFDAGPVWAYEQFPIDIDDHRLTKSGLYRGALTQAAVTATVAAVNRIQDASYSSGHDFAGPCKSYNSQAVVSAHVTLSAGLLANKDYGLKSVTEGKPFKGGRVHLRPLLKAQSRDFNLSRHTALQISRRIRSSDSQPGVLSTIFGPSLYLYGGQVDDEAYNNARFAVTVGSAKILATRNDAVCIATCDKKGIWITHTRRPKSKTDKALWPKVPATTGLQELDVLWRDQVRQLKWDLPADWSLIPYRTFQEVWIDFRVDDNGNKAAYLYFNFYNGAMSTNQCSQLICAMEYILTQSTKDSPVRAVVLMGGSYFSNGIALNVIENAADPAEESWFNINRINDVVHGSWQRCGSGVALAVACDIVISSADIVLNPAYRAVGLHGSEFHTISYFARCGQTRAKNMLRSMTPISPLQARQIGLVDYVFPGMGEELDDSIRFHVDMLLKPGVLTCGYWKSKLDLSAPNLAHVRALELSEMCKDFWSARNTRYNTRRFDFVRKVKATQTPLRFAIHRRNLNGAMFDEEELDSFDDVAYYENIAAKKASVNLRDLVRHELGNLVAKWAKNEVRPQPKYANGPVRSLIEQDDMHLAGPGRQRKMSTVFSCYYKPVEPSSLGKEPMTPPMSPLKGLESAEYPPVSNSLFRAVNF
;
A
#
# COMPACT_ATOMS: atom_id res chain seq x y z
N MET A 1 6.84 -18.19 19.92
CA MET A 1 6.36 -19.01 18.80
C MET A 1 7.08 -18.59 17.53
N LYS A 2 7.26 -19.52 16.59
CA LYS A 2 7.58 -19.24 15.19
C LYS A 2 6.30 -18.98 14.42
N ILE A 3 6.14 -17.77 13.92
CA ILE A 3 4.99 -17.36 13.12
C ILE A 3 5.42 -17.22 11.66
N LEU A 4 4.64 -17.80 10.73
CA LEU A 4 4.81 -17.55 9.31
C LEU A 4 3.67 -16.67 8.80
N PHE A 5 4.02 -15.55 8.17
CA PHE A 5 3.08 -14.78 7.39
C PHE A 5 3.03 -15.29 5.95
N LEU A 6 1.86 -15.70 5.48
CA LEU A 6 1.60 -15.90 4.05
C LEU A 6 0.83 -14.68 3.53
N CYS A 7 1.46 -13.92 2.63
CA CYS A 7 0.91 -12.64 2.14
C CYS A 7 0.96 -12.55 0.61
N THR A 8 -0.04 -11.95 -0.05
CA THR A 8 0.09 -11.56 -1.46
C THR A 8 1.18 -10.48 -1.64
N ALA A 9 1.31 -9.58 -0.67
CA ALA A 9 2.37 -8.57 -0.60
C ALA A 9 2.56 -8.11 0.86
N HIS A 10 3.76 -7.63 1.22
CA HIS A 10 4.03 -7.07 2.55
C HIS A 10 3.44 -5.64 2.68
N ASN A 11 2.11 -5.56 2.72
CA ASN A 11 1.34 -4.32 2.80
C ASN A 11 1.35 -3.69 4.21
N SER A 12 0.67 -2.55 4.38
CA SER A 12 0.62 -1.80 5.65
C SER A 12 0.14 -2.62 6.85
N LEU A 13 -0.89 -3.45 6.69
CA LEU A 13 -1.41 -4.30 7.77
C LEU A 13 -0.40 -5.38 8.16
N SER A 14 0.17 -6.09 7.18
CA SER A 14 1.20 -7.09 7.45
C SER A 14 2.47 -6.49 8.06
N GLN A 15 2.84 -5.25 7.71
CA GLN A 15 3.95 -4.53 8.36
C GLN A 15 3.62 -4.16 9.82
N ARG A 16 2.40 -3.68 10.10
CA ARG A 16 1.98 -3.38 11.47
C ARG A 16 1.92 -4.65 12.34
N LEU A 17 1.35 -5.74 11.84
CA LEU A 17 1.32 -7.03 12.54
C LEU A 17 2.73 -7.61 12.73
N TYR A 18 3.62 -7.48 11.73
CA TYR A 18 5.02 -7.88 11.85
C TYR A 18 5.69 -7.13 13.01
N LEU A 19 5.53 -5.81 13.09
CA LEU A 19 6.12 -4.99 14.16
C LEU A 19 5.59 -5.34 15.55
N VAL A 20 4.29 -5.63 15.68
CA VAL A 20 3.67 -5.99 16.96
C VAL A 20 4.10 -7.39 17.41
N LEU A 21 4.03 -8.39 16.53
CA LEU A 21 4.34 -9.77 16.90
C LEU A 21 5.85 -10.03 17.06
N SER A 22 6.71 -9.35 16.28
CA SER A 22 8.17 -9.49 16.39
C SER A 22 8.75 -8.98 17.72
N ALA A 23 7.95 -8.30 18.56
CA ALA A 23 8.35 -7.93 19.91
C ALA A 23 8.40 -9.12 20.88
N SER A 24 7.79 -10.26 20.54
CA SER A 24 7.72 -11.45 21.41
C SER A 24 7.76 -12.81 20.67
N HIS A 25 7.80 -12.80 19.34
CA HIS A 25 7.74 -14.00 18.49
C HIS A 25 8.72 -13.92 17.32
N ASP A 26 9.18 -15.07 16.82
CA ASP A 26 9.98 -15.14 15.60
C ASP A 26 9.04 -15.09 14.39
N VAL A 27 8.95 -13.93 13.73
CA VAL A 27 8.07 -13.74 12.55
C VAL A 27 8.89 -13.83 11.25
N CYS A 28 8.55 -14.81 10.42
CA CYS A 28 9.02 -14.90 9.04
C CYS A 28 7.88 -14.60 8.06
N ILE A 29 8.20 -14.10 6.86
CA ILE A 29 7.20 -13.78 5.82
C ILE A 29 7.54 -14.54 4.54
N GLU A 30 6.51 -15.07 3.88
CA GLU A 30 6.58 -15.58 2.52
C GLU A 30 5.46 -14.98 1.66
N TYR A 31 5.77 -14.70 0.40
CA TYR A 31 4.76 -14.31 -0.58
C TYR A 31 3.99 -15.52 -1.12
N ALA A 32 2.66 -15.40 -1.17
CA ALA A 32 1.74 -16.38 -1.76
C ALA A 32 1.82 -16.37 -3.30
N LEU A 33 2.98 -16.78 -3.83
CA LEU A 33 3.26 -16.74 -5.27
C LEU A 33 2.67 -17.95 -6.00
N SER A 34 2.74 -19.12 -5.36
CA SER A 34 2.12 -20.40 -5.76
C SER A 34 1.98 -21.34 -4.55
N ASP A 35 1.19 -22.39 -4.70
CA ASP A 35 1.00 -23.44 -3.71
C ASP A 35 2.32 -24.09 -3.29
N GLU A 36 3.17 -24.43 -4.27
CA GLU A 36 4.50 -24.99 -4.07
C GLU A 36 5.39 -24.08 -3.22
N VAL A 37 5.36 -22.76 -3.48
CA VAL A 37 6.14 -21.77 -2.74
C VAL A 37 5.68 -21.70 -1.28
N MET A 38 4.36 -21.70 -1.03
CA MET A 38 3.78 -21.68 0.32
C MET A 38 4.10 -22.97 1.09
N VAL A 39 3.89 -24.16 0.48
CA VAL A 39 4.21 -25.46 1.08
C VAL A 39 5.71 -25.57 1.41
N THR A 40 6.58 -25.11 0.51
CA THR A 40 8.03 -25.11 0.71
C THR A 40 8.43 -24.22 1.89
N ALA A 41 7.88 -23.01 1.99
CA ALA A 41 8.15 -22.12 3.11
C ALA A 41 7.72 -22.71 4.45
N CYS A 42 6.55 -23.36 4.51
CA CYS A 42 6.08 -24.05 5.70
C CYS A 42 7.00 -25.22 6.10
N ASN A 43 7.56 -25.96 5.14
CA ASN A 43 8.48 -27.07 5.42
C ASN A 43 9.88 -26.61 5.85
N LEU A 44 10.36 -25.48 5.32
CA LEU A 44 11.65 -24.86 5.68
C LEU A 44 11.59 -24.19 7.06
N TRP A 45 10.58 -23.35 7.30
CA TRP A 45 10.46 -22.57 8.54
C TRP A 45 9.98 -23.40 9.72
N ARG A 46 9.07 -24.36 9.47
CA ARG A 46 8.32 -25.13 10.48
C ARG A 46 7.64 -24.21 11.50
N PRO A 47 6.64 -23.42 11.07
CA PRO A 47 5.90 -22.52 11.97
C PRO A 47 5.13 -23.29 13.04
N ASP A 48 4.99 -22.69 14.22
CA ASP A 48 3.99 -23.11 15.22
C ASP A 48 2.60 -22.58 14.83
N LEU A 49 2.54 -21.42 14.16
CA LEU A 49 1.32 -20.74 13.73
C LEU A 49 1.53 -20.06 12.37
N ILE A 50 0.53 -20.13 11.49
CA ILE A 50 0.48 -19.36 10.24
C ILE A 50 -0.57 -18.26 10.38
N ILE A 51 -0.24 -17.05 9.93
CA ILE A 51 -1.17 -15.93 9.85
C ILE A 51 -1.15 -15.39 8.42
N CYS A 52 -2.31 -15.01 7.91
CA CYS A 52 -2.51 -14.51 6.56
C CYS A 52 -3.12 -13.09 6.61
N PRO A 53 -2.31 -12.04 6.86
CA PRO A 53 -2.79 -10.66 6.96
C PRO A 53 -3.44 -10.09 5.70
N PHE A 54 -3.05 -10.61 4.53
CA PHE A 54 -3.54 -10.14 3.24
C PHE A 54 -3.29 -11.22 2.18
N LEU A 55 -4.36 -11.88 1.73
CA LEU A 55 -4.32 -12.84 0.64
C LEU A 55 -5.28 -12.46 -0.48
N THR A 56 -4.95 -12.91 -1.67
CA THR A 56 -5.74 -12.83 -2.90
C THR A 56 -5.84 -14.18 -3.61
N THR A 57 -5.26 -15.22 -3.00
CA THR A 57 -5.23 -16.62 -3.43
C THR A 57 -5.54 -17.49 -2.22
N LEU A 58 -6.11 -18.67 -2.44
CA LEU A 58 -6.38 -19.63 -1.36
C LEU A 58 -5.08 -20.17 -0.75
N VAL A 59 -5.14 -20.57 0.53
CA VAL A 59 -4.07 -21.34 1.17
C VAL A 59 -4.21 -22.81 0.76
N PRO A 60 -3.13 -23.52 0.36
CA PRO A 60 -3.22 -24.91 -0.03
C PRO A 60 -3.67 -25.80 1.12
N LYS A 61 -4.51 -26.80 0.83
CA LYS A 61 -5.02 -27.77 1.81
C LYS A 61 -3.94 -28.43 2.68
N LEU A 62 -2.83 -28.84 2.04
CA LEU A 62 -1.64 -29.40 2.69
C LEU A 62 -0.96 -28.47 3.73
N VAL A 63 -1.25 -27.17 3.68
CA VAL A 63 -0.76 -26.19 4.66
C VAL A 63 -1.73 -26.10 5.84
N TYR A 64 -3.01 -25.80 5.60
CA TYR A 64 -3.96 -25.55 6.69
C TYR A 64 -4.38 -26.81 7.45
N GLU A 65 -4.32 -28.01 6.84
CA GLU A 65 -4.53 -29.28 7.56
C GLU A 65 -3.34 -29.66 8.46
N LYS A 66 -2.14 -29.12 8.18
CA LYS A 66 -0.90 -29.46 8.89
C LYS A 66 -0.54 -28.44 9.97
N TYR A 67 -0.78 -27.15 9.71
CA TYR A 67 -0.44 -26.05 10.60
C TYR A 67 -1.68 -25.21 10.87
N LEU A 68 -1.91 -24.85 12.14
CA LEU A 68 -2.96 -23.90 12.49
C LEU A 68 -2.72 -22.60 11.71
N THR A 69 -3.70 -22.22 10.90
CA THR A 69 -3.59 -21.12 9.93
C THR A 69 -4.74 -20.15 10.13
N LEU A 70 -4.44 -18.87 10.38
CA LEU A 70 -5.44 -17.82 10.57
C LEU A 70 -5.50 -16.87 9.37
N ILE A 71 -6.69 -16.61 8.85
CA ILE A 71 -6.98 -15.58 7.85
C ILE A 71 -7.47 -14.31 8.56
N VAL A 72 -6.91 -13.15 8.21
CA VAL A 72 -7.45 -11.85 8.65
C VAL A 72 -8.50 -11.40 7.63
N HIS A 73 -9.77 -11.63 7.96
CA HIS A 73 -10.89 -11.18 7.13
C HIS A 73 -11.31 -9.75 7.53
N PRO A 74 -11.32 -8.77 6.60
CA PRO A 74 -11.67 -7.37 6.89
C PRO A 74 -13.20 -7.13 7.03
N GLY A 75 -13.88 -8.05 7.70
CA GLY A 75 -15.30 -7.99 8.06
C GLY A 75 -15.56 -8.63 9.44
N PRO A 76 -16.69 -8.31 10.08
CA PRO A 76 -17.12 -8.93 11.34
C PRO A 76 -17.52 -10.42 11.14
N PRO A 77 -17.76 -11.19 12.21
CA PRO A 77 -18.14 -12.60 12.08
C PRO A 77 -19.42 -12.78 11.23
N GLY A 78 -19.36 -13.69 10.26
CA GLY A 78 -20.44 -13.97 9.32
C GLY A 78 -20.46 -13.09 8.06
N ASP A 79 -19.63 -12.05 8.00
CA ASP A 79 -19.29 -11.39 6.74
C ASP A 79 -18.29 -12.27 5.97
N ALA A 80 -18.46 -12.39 4.66
CA ALA A 80 -17.60 -13.21 3.82
C ALA A 80 -17.49 -12.62 2.40
N GLY A 81 -16.34 -12.79 1.77
CA GLY A 81 -16.14 -12.42 0.37
C GLY A 81 -15.07 -11.34 0.11
N PRO A 82 -14.54 -11.28 -1.13
CA PRO A 82 -13.32 -10.54 -1.47
C PRO A 82 -13.51 -9.02 -1.61
N SER A 83 -14.58 -8.44 -1.07
CA SER A 83 -14.95 -7.02 -1.26
C SER A 83 -15.69 -6.40 -0.07
N ALA A 84 -15.59 -6.98 1.13
CA ALA A 84 -16.24 -6.53 2.37
C ALA A 84 -16.25 -4.98 2.55
N LEU A 85 -15.08 -4.35 2.54
CA LEU A 85 -14.94 -2.90 2.71
C LEU A 85 -15.47 -2.07 1.53
N ASP A 86 -15.51 -2.65 0.33
CA ASP A 86 -16.09 -2.00 -0.84
C ASP A 86 -17.62 -1.90 -0.70
N TRP A 87 -18.27 -2.99 -0.28
CA TRP A 87 -19.71 -3.04 -0.05
C TRP A 87 -20.12 -2.11 1.10
N LEU A 88 -19.43 -2.19 2.24
CA LEU A 88 -19.60 -1.28 3.38
C LEU A 88 -19.57 0.20 2.96
N LEU A 89 -18.51 0.62 2.26
CA LEU A 89 -18.33 2.04 1.89
C LEU A 89 -19.20 2.48 0.71
N LEU A 90 -19.72 1.54 -0.09
CA LEU A 90 -20.77 1.83 -1.07
C LEU A 90 -22.10 2.14 -0.38
N GLY A 91 -22.35 1.51 0.79
CA GLY A 91 -23.50 1.75 1.66
C GLY A 91 -24.28 0.51 2.06
N ASP A 92 -23.76 -0.71 1.83
CA ASP A 92 -24.43 -1.95 2.21
C ASP A 92 -24.60 -2.05 3.74
N ASP A 93 -25.85 -2.00 4.19
CA ASP A 93 -26.30 -2.10 5.58
C ASP A 93 -26.76 -3.52 5.96
N GLY A 94 -26.84 -4.43 4.98
CA GLY A 94 -27.31 -5.79 5.15
C GLY A 94 -28.84 -5.96 5.10
N SER A 95 -29.59 -4.93 4.70
CA SER A 95 -31.06 -5.00 4.55
C SER A 95 -31.52 -6.00 3.49
N PHE A 96 -30.68 -6.27 2.47
CA PHE A 96 -30.99 -7.18 1.36
C PHE A 96 -30.01 -8.35 1.31
N ASP A 97 -30.55 -9.56 1.11
CA ASP A 97 -29.76 -10.79 0.99
C ASP A 97 -29.08 -10.88 -0.39
N ASP A 98 -29.75 -10.41 -1.46
CA ASP A 98 -29.20 -10.40 -2.81
C ASP A 98 -28.28 -9.20 -3.08
N ALA A 99 -27.21 -9.44 -3.85
CA ALA A 99 -26.18 -8.45 -4.14
C ALA A 99 -26.59 -7.47 -5.26
N ASP A 100 -27.38 -7.90 -6.24
CA ASP A 100 -27.84 -7.02 -7.33
C ASP A 100 -29.03 -6.16 -6.87
N GLU A 101 -29.91 -6.69 -6.01
CA GLU A 101 -30.93 -5.92 -5.28
C GLU A 101 -30.29 -4.84 -4.40
N THR A 102 -29.22 -5.21 -3.66
CA THR A 102 -28.41 -4.25 -2.89
C THR A 102 -27.86 -3.13 -3.78
N LEU A 103 -27.27 -3.46 -4.95
CA LEU A 103 -26.75 -2.45 -5.89
C LEU A 103 -27.84 -1.55 -6.48
N HIS A 104 -29.01 -2.11 -6.79
CA HIS A 104 -30.17 -1.36 -7.28
C HIS A 104 -30.65 -0.36 -6.23
N HIS A 105 -30.82 -0.80 -4.98
CA HIS A 105 -31.22 0.07 -3.86
C HIS A 105 -30.21 1.19 -3.58
N LEU A 106 -28.91 0.89 -3.64
CA LEU A 106 -27.83 1.89 -3.49
C LEU A 106 -27.75 2.91 -4.65
N GLY A 107 -28.49 2.69 -5.74
CA GLY A 107 -28.75 3.68 -6.80
C GLY A 107 -29.93 4.62 -6.51
N GLY A 108 -30.78 4.29 -5.54
CA GLY A 108 -31.98 5.03 -5.14
C GLY A 108 -31.71 6.14 -4.12
N ASN A 109 -32.52 6.19 -3.05
CA ASN A 109 -32.37 7.17 -1.98
C ASN A 109 -31.21 6.81 -1.05
N ILE A 110 -30.47 7.81 -0.56
CA ILE A 110 -29.40 7.58 0.41
C ILE A 110 -30.00 7.15 1.75
N GLN A 111 -29.55 6.01 2.25
CA GLN A 111 -29.71 5.60 3.65
C GLN A 111 -28.39 5.78 4.42
N HIS A 112 -28.51 5.94 5.74
CA HIS A 112 -27.36 5.92 6.63
C HIS A 112 -26.64 4.58 6.52
N GLY A 113 -25.30 4.62 6.50
CA GLY A 113 -24.50 3.40 6.56
C GLY A 113 -24.56 2.73 7.93
N ARG A 114 -23.88 1.58 8.04
CA ARG A 114 -23.67 0.88 9.31
C ARG A 114 -22.92 1.79 10.28
N THR A 115 -23.30 1.76 11.55
CA THR A 115 -22.63 2.52 12.62
C THR A 115 -21.32 1.89 13.09
N HIS A 116 -21.13 0.59 12.80
CA HIS A 116 -19.96 -0.18 13.19
C HIS A 116 -19.54 -1.12 12.06
N TRP A 117 -18.24 -1.40 11.98
CA TRP A 117 -17.68 -2.50 11.20
C TRP A 117 -16.73 -3.33 12.06
N GLY A 118 -16.09 -4.35 11.50
CA GLY A 118 -15.19 -5.22 12.24
C GLY A 118 -14.17 -5.95 11.37
N VAL A 119 -13.40 -6.81 12.04
CA VAL A 119 -12.36 -7.65 11.47
C VAL A 119 -12.31 -8.96 12.25
N THR A 120 -12.13 -10.07 11.55
CA THR A 120 -12.23 -11.42 12.12
C THR A 120 -10.98 -12.23 11.80
N LEU A 121 -10.47 -12.95 12.81
CA LEU A 121 -9.39 -13.92 12.69
C LEU A 121 -10.03 -15.31 12.58
N LEU A 122 -10.13 -15.80 11.35
CA LEU A 122 -10.78 -17.06 10.99
C LEU A 122 -9.73 -18.16 10.80
N GLN A 123 -9.97 -19.36 11.30
CA GLN A 123 -9.12 -20.51 10.98
C GLN A 123 -9.37 -20.97 9.53
N ALA A 124 -8.32 -21.15 8.74
CA ALA A 124 -8.46 -21.63 7.37
C ALA A 124 -9.01 -23.07 7.32
N ILE A 125 -10.04 -23.26 6.50
CA ILE A 125 -10.67 -24.54 6.15
C ILE A 125 -10.93 -24.56 4.64
N GLU A 126 -11.53 -25.63 4.11
CA GLU A 126 -11.87 -25.74 2.68
C GLU A 126 -12.94 -24.71 2.24
N GLU A 127 -13.88 -24.38 3.13
CA GLU A 127 -14.95 -23.41 2.84
C GLU A 127 -14.49 -21.96 3.08
N PHE A 128 -14.78 -21.09 2.10
CA PHE A 128 -14.28 -19.73 2.03
C PHE A 128 -14.88 -18.84 3.14
N ASP A 129 -14.02 -18.19 3.94
CA ASP A 129 -14.37 -17.32 5.08
C ASP A 129 -15.32 -17.95 6.13
N ALA A 130 -15.52 -19.27 6.14
CA ALA A 130 -16.48 -19.98 7.00
C ALA A 130 -15.85 -20.66 8.24
N GLY A 131 -14.55 -20.43 8.47
CA GLY A 131 -13.79 -21.14 9.50
C GLY A 131 -14.08 -20.71 10.95
N PRO A 132 -13.69 -21.51 11.96
CA PRO A 132 -13.78 -21.15 13.37
C PRO A 132 -13.13 -19.79 13.68
N VAL A 133 -13.85 -18.92 14.39
CA VAL A 133 -13.36 -17.62 14.82
C VAL A 133 -12.45 -17.77 16.05
N TRP A 134 -11.20 -17.31 15.94
CA TRP A 134 -10.26 -17.23 17.08
C TRP A 134 -10.35 -15.90 17.83
N ALA A 135 -10.66 -14.83 17.11
CA ALA A 135 -11.01 -13.52 17.66
C ALA A 135 -11.72 -12.67 16.61
N TYR A 136 -12.53 -11.70 17.06
CA TYR A 136 -12.89 -10.56 16.23
C TYR A 136 -12.86 -9.28 17.05
N GLU A 137 -12.70 -8.16 16.37
CA GLU A 137 -12.88 -6.83 16.95
C GLU A 137 -13.81 -5.98 16.08
N GLN A 138 -14.51 -5.05 16.73
CA GLN A 138 -15.39 -4.09 16.06
C GLN A 138 -15.02 -2.65 16.42
N PHE A 139 -15.35 -1.72 15.53
CA PHE A 139 -15.06 -0.29 15.68
C PHE A 139 -16.20 0.55 15.11
N PRO A 140 -16.45 1.77 15.64
CA PRO A 140 -17.42 2.69 15.07
C PRO A 140 -16.95 3.19 13.71
N ILE A 141 -17.90 3.48 12.81
CA ILE A 141 -17.61 4.01 11.47
C ILE A 141 -18.70 4.99 11.04
N ASP A 142 -18.28 6.08 10.40
CA ASP A 142 -19.14 6.93 9.57
C ASP A 142 -18.65 6.84 8.12
N ILE A 143 -19.44 6.20 7.24
CA ILE A 143 -19.11 6.07 5.82
C ILE A 143 -19.32 7.38 5.04
N ASP A 144 -20.03 8.36 5.63
CA ASP A 144 -20.31 9.66 5.04
C ASP A 144 -19.28 10.74 5.43
N ASP A 145 -18.30 10.43 6.29
CA ASP A 145 -17.09 11.24 6.37
C ASP A 145 -16.40 11.24 5.00
N HIS A 146 -16.50 12.38 4.33
CA HIS A 146 -15.86 12.69 3.06
C HIS A 146 -14.35 12.43 3.01
N ARG A 147 -13.66 12.41 4.16
CA ARG A 147 -12.23 12.08 4.30
C ARG A 147 -11.97 10.57 4.23
N LEU A 148 -12.97 9.73 4.54
CA LEU A 148 -12.80 8.28 4.68
C LEU A 148 -12.79 7.56 3.31
N THR A 149 -11.61 7.17 2.85
CA THR A 149 -11.44 6.23 1.72
C THR A 149 -11.31 4.80 2.20
N LYS A 150 -11.54 3.80 1.35
CA LYS A 150 -11.27 2.38 1.70
C LYS A 150 -9.84 2.18 2.18
N SER A 151 -8.88 2.82 1.54
CA SER A 151 -7.47 2.73 1.95
C SER A 151 -7.19 3.45 3.28
N GLY A 152 -7.89 4.55 3.57
CA GLY A 152 -7.85 5.23 4.87
C GLY A 152 -8.41 4.35 5.98
N LEU A 153 -9.62 3.79 5.78
CA LEU A 153 -10.26 2.83 6.68
C LEU A 153 -9.35 1.62 6.95
N TYR A 154 -8.77 1.04 5.89
CA TYR A 154 -7.87 -0.11 5.98
C TYR A 154 -6.62 0.18 6.84
N ARG A 155 -6.03 1.38 6.72
CA ARG A 155 -4.83 1.78 7.49
C ARG A 155 -5.14 2.28 8.91
N GLY A 156 -6.33 2.84 9.13
CA GLY A 156 -6.79 3.33 10.43
C GLY A 156 -7.47 2.25 11.25
N ALA A 157 -8.75 2.47 11.58
CA ALA A 157 -9.53 1.65 12.50
C ALA A 157 -9.48 0.13 12.21
N LEU A 158 -9.49 -0.28 10.93
CA LEU A 158 -9.39 -1.70 10.59
C LEU A 158 -8.04 -2.31 11.02
N THR A 159 -6.92 -1.61 10.78
CA THR A 159 -5.59 -2.12 11.17
C THR A 159 -5.43 -2.14 12.69
N GLN A 160 -5.96 -1.14 13.41
CA GLN A 160 -5.97 -1.15 14.88
C GLN A 160 -6.78 -2.33 15.43
N ALA A 161 -8.01 -2.54 14.93
CA ALA A 161 -8.84 -3.68 15.31
C ALA A 161 -8.20 -5.03 14.94
N ALA A 162 -7.50 -5.11 13.79
CA ALA A 162 -6.83 -6.32 13.33
C ALA A 162 -5.64 -6.67 14.23
N VAL A 163 -4.88 -5.67 14.70
CA VAL A 163 -3.83 -5.85 15.71
C VAL A 163 -4.42 -6.42 17.00
N THR A 164 -5.46 -5.78 17.54
CA THR A 164 -6.15 -6.21 18.77
C THR A 164 -6.65 -7.66 18.67
N ALA A 165 -7.37 -7.99 17.59
CA ALA A 165 -7.89 -9.34 17.36
C ALA A 165 -6.77 -10.36 17.12
N THR A 166 -5.68 -10.01 16.42
CA THR A 166 -4.55 -10.92 16.18
C THR A 166 -3.81 -11.26 17.48
N VAL A 167 -3.52 -10.27 18.32
CA VAL A 167 -2.87 -10.49 19.63
C VAL A 167 -3.76 -11.34 20.54
N ALA A 168 -5.08 -11.07 20.57
CA ALA A 168 -6.02 -11.89 21.33
C ALA A 168 -6.10 -13.33 20.82
N ALA A 169 -6.14 -13.54 19.50
CA ALA A 169 -6.13 -14.88 18.90
C ALA A 169 -4.84 -15.64 19.25
N VAL A 170 -3.68 -14.99 19.14
CA VAL A 170 -2.37 -15.54 19.53
C VAL A 170 -2.36 -15.99 20.99
N ASN A 171 -2.79 -15.14 21.93
CA ASN A 171 -2.84 -15.49 23.35
C ASN A 171 -3.80 -16.68 23.61
N ARG A 172 -5.00 -16.65 23.02
CA ARG A 172 -6.01 -17.72 23.14
C ARG A 172 -5.50 -19.07 22.60
N ILE A 173 -4.69 -19.06 21.54
CA ILE A 173 -4.04 -20.26 20.99
C ILE A 173 -3.01 -20.82 21.98
N GLN A 174 -2.20 -19.95 22.59
CA GLN A 174 -1.23 -20.36 23.62
C GLN A 174 -1.94 -20.95 24.85
N ASP A 175 -2.97 -20.27 25.38
CA ASP A 175 -3.75 -20.73 26.53
C ASP A 175 -4.43 -22.09 26.27
N ALA A 176 -5.04 -22.26 25.10
CA ALA A 176 -5.63 -23.53 24.68
C ALA A 176 -4.57 -24.64 24.54
N SER A 177 -3.37 -24.32 24.06
CA SER A 177 -2.28 -25.29 23.93
C SER A 177 -1.78 -25.81 25.28
N TYR A 178 -1.66 -24.93 26.29
CA TYR A 178 -1.31 -25.34 27.65
C TYR A 178 -2.40 -26.20 28.29
N SER A 179 -3.67 -25.87 28.02
CA SER A 179 -4.82 -26.63 28.52
C SER A 179 -4.84 -28.05 27.94
N SER A 180 -4.72 -28.20 26.62
CA SER A 180 -4.66 -29.52 25.96
C SER A 180 -3.43 -30.34 26.34
N GLY A 181 -2.33 -29.70 26.75
CA GLY A 181 -1.15 -30.39 27.27
C GLY A 181 -1.36 -31.08 28.63
N HIS A 182 -2.30 -30.57 29.45
CA HIS A 182 -2.62 -31.15 30.75
C HIS A 182 -3.48 -32.42 30.66
N ASP A 183 -4.36 -32.54 29.67
CA ASP A 183 -5.26 -33.70 29.55
C ASP A 183 -4.53 -35.01 29.17
N PHE A 184 -3.34 -34.94 28.57
CA PHE A 184 -2.49 -36.11 28.30
C PHE A 184 -1.58 -36.49 29.48
N ALA A 185 -1.43 -35.61 30.48
CA ALA A 185 -0.75 -35.91 31.72
C ALA A 185 -1.77 -36.45 32.74
N GLY A 186 -1.98 -37.77 32.73
CA GLY A 186 -2.82 -38.45 33.73
C GLY A 186 -2.42 -38.10 35.17
N PRO A 187 -3.32 -38.25 36.16
CA PRO A 187 -3.24 -37.59 37.47
C PRO A 187 -1.99 -37.99 38.26
N CYS A 188 -0.93 -37.20 38.10
CA CYS A 188 0.37 -37.45 38.72
C CYS A 188 0.58 -36.56 39.95
N LYS A 189 1.06 -37.18 41.02
CA LYS A 189 1.08 -36.59 42.37
C LYS A 189 2.25 -35.62 42.57
N SER A 190 2.07 -34.67 43.48
CA SER A 190 3.06 -33.76 44.05
C SER A 190 3.87 -32.90 43.06
N TYR A 191 3.47 -31.63 42.93
CA TYR A 191 4.36 -30.57 42.47
C TYR A 191 5.55 -30.42 43.42
N ASN A 192 6.77 -30.42 42.88
CA ASN A 192 7.94 -29.89 43.57
C ASN A 192 8.51 -28.73 42.75
N SER A 193 8.49 -27.54 43.32
CA SER A 193 8.55 -26.27 42.60
C SER A 193 9.99 -25.81 42.32
N GLN A 194 10.68 -26.41 41.34
CA GLN A 194 11.97 -25.84 40.85
C GLN A 194 12.47 -26.27 39.46
N ALA A 195 11.70 -27.00 38.64
CA ALA A 195 12.13 -27.43 37.31
C ALA A 195 11.13 -27.07 36.19
N VAL A 196 11.11 -25.80 35.78
CA VAL A 196 10.41 -25.38 34.55
C VAL A 196 11.28 -25.76 33.34
N VAL A 197 11.21 -27.03 32.95
CA VAL A 197 11.76 -27.47 31.67
C VAL A 197 10.89 -26.87 30.55
N SER A 198 11.52 -26.26 29.55
CA SER A 198 10.85 -25.66 28.39
C SER A 198 10.20 -26.74 27.52
N ALA A 199 8.99 -27.17 27.91
CA ALA A 199 8.17 -28.05 27.09
C ALA A 199 7.70 -27.28 25.85
N HIS A 200 8.25 -27.62 24.69
CA HIS A 200 7.71 -27.20 23.40
C HIS A 200 6.33 -27.85 23.20
N VAL A 201 5.29 -27.17 23.67
CA VAL A 201 3.90 -27.53 23.36
C VAL A 201 3.74 -27.44 21.85
N THR A 202 3.52 -28.58 21.20
CA THR A 202 3.39 -28.65 19.75
C THR A 202 1.97 -28.23 19.38
N LEU A 203 1.82 -27.04 18.78
CA LEU A 203 0.55 -26.59 18.25
C LEU A 203 0.08 -27.51 17.11
N SER A 204 -1.19 -27.94 17.18
CA SER A 204 -1.84 -28.77 16.18
C SER A 204 -2.87 -27.95 15.42
N ALA A 205 -3.05 -28.21 14.12
CA ALA A 205 -4.14 -27.65 13.33
C ALA A 205 -5.54 -28.05 13.87
N GLY A 206 -5.62 -29.14 14.63
CA GLY A 206 -6.85 -29.61 15.28
C GLY A 206 -7.20 -28.92 16.61
N LEU A 207 -6.48 -27.87 17.01
CA LEU A 207 -6.81 -27.08 18.21
C LEU A 207 -8.16 -26.38 18.02
N LEU A 208 -9.08 -26.54 18.98
CA LEU A 208 -10.45 -26.05 18.86
C LEU A 208 -10.61 -24.64 19.43
N ALA A 209 -11.09 -23.71 18.61
CA ALA A 209 -11.50 -22.38 19.06
C ALA A 209 -12.77 -22.47 19.93
N ASN A 210 -12.86 -21.64 20.99
CA ASN A 210 -14.10 -21.49 21.74
C ASN A 210 -15.14 -20.75 20.88
N LYS A 211 -16.35 -21.30 20.78
CA LYS A 211 -17.46 -20.72 20.00
C LYS A 211 -17.79 -19.28 20.40
N ASP A 212 -17.61 -18.93 21.69
CA ASP A 212 -17.85 -17.58 22.20
C ASP A 212 -16.94 -16.51 21.56
N TYR A 213 -15.78 -16.90 21.02
CA TYR A 213 -14.84 -15.98 20.35
C TYR A 213 -15.40 -15.36 19.07
N GLY A 214 -16.43 -15.97 18.46
CA GLY A 214 -17.21 -15.40 17.35
C GLY A 214 -18.46 -14.63 17.77
N LEU A 215 -18.82 -14.64 19.06
CA LEU A 215 -20.04 -14.02 19.59
C LEU A 215 -19.81 -12.70 20.32
N LYS A 216 -18.59 -12.44 20.80
CA LYS A 216 -18.22 -11.24 21.55
C LYS A 216 -16.88 -10.66 21.09
N SER A 217 -16.85 -9.35 20.84
CA SER A 217 -15.64 -8.66 20.39
C SER A 217 -14.60 -8.59 21.52
N VAL A 218 -13.32 -8.54 21.17
CA VAL A 218 -12.21 -8.65 22.12
C VAL A 218 -12.25 -7.57 23.21
N THR A 219 -12.37 -6.29 22.84
CA THR A 219 -12.26 -5.16 23.78
C THR A 219 -13.54 -4.93 24.56
N GLU A 220 -14.70 -4.94 23.90
CA GLU A 220 -15.97 -4.60 24.57
C GLU A 220 -16.71 -5.80 25.17
N GLY A 221 -16.39 -7.04 24.77
CA GLY A 221 -17.15 -8.23 25.15
C GLY A 221 -18.59 -8.25 24.61
N LYS A 222 -18.88 -7.50 23.53
CA LYS A 222 -20.23 -7.32 22.96
C LYS A 222 -20.39 -8.00 21.59
N PRO A 223 -21.60 -8.47 21.23
CA PRO A 223 -21.95 -8.86 19.87
C PRO A 223 -21.69 -7.74 18.85
N PHE A 224 -21.60 -8.10 17.57
CA PHE A 224 -21.44 -7.11 16.49
C PHE A 224 -22.64 -6.15 16.44
N LYS A 225 -22.37 -4.85 16.48
CA LYS A 225 -23.39 -3.79 16.54
C LYS A 225 -23.85 -3.27 15.16
N GLY A 226 -23.13 -3.60 14.08
CA GLY A 226 -23.36 -3.01 12.75
C GLY A 226 -24.43 -3.71 11.90
N GLY A 227 -25.31 -4.51 12.50
CA GLY A 227 -26.44 -5.17 11.81
C GLY A 227 -26.08 -6.52 11.17
N ARG A 228 -26.98 -7.01 10.30
CA ARG A 228 -26.83 -8.31 9.60
C ARG A 228 -25.75 -8.23 8.53
N VAL A 229 -24.96 -9.28 8.37
CA VAL A 229 -23.92 -9.42 7.33
C VAL A 229 -24.20 -10.63 6.46
N HIS A 230 -23.56 -10.68 5.29
CA HIS A 230 -23.86 -11.64 4.23
C HIS A 230 -22.57 -12.05 3.51
N LEU A 231 -22.61 -13.18 2.82
CA LEU A 231 -21.64 -13.51 1.78
C LEU A 231 -21.86 -12.56 0.59
N ARG A 232 -20.84 -11.75 0.24
CA ARG A 232 -20.90 -10.83 -0.90
C ARG A 232 -19.91 -11.20 -2.01
N PRO A 233 -20.32 -11.14 -3.29
CA PRO A 233 -19.42 -11.42 -4.40
C PRO A 233 -18.38 -10.31 -4.58
N LEU A 234 -17.38 -10.59 -5.42
CA LEU A 234 -16.42 -9.59 -5.88
C LEU A 234 -17.15 -8.43 -6.59
N LEU A 235 -17.13 -7.23 -6.00
CA LEU A 235 -17.70 -6.05 -6.63
C LEU A 235 -16.81 -5.64 -7.81
N LYS A 236 -17.33 -5.70 -9.05
CA LYS A 236 -16.57 -5.38 -10.28
C LYS A 236 -16.42 -3.88 -10.48
N ALA A 237 -15.32 -3.42 -11.09
CA ALA A 237 -15.01 -1.99 -11.19
C ALA A 237 -16.09 -1.16 -11.93
N GLN A 238 -16.73 -1.76 -12.93
CA GLN A 238 -17.84 -1.18 -13.69
C GLN A 238 -19.15 -1.12 -12.89
N SER A 239 -19.38 -2.05 -11.95
CA SER A 239 -20.55 -2.02 -11.04
C SER A 239 -20.52 -0.85 -10.05
N ARG A 240 -19.45 -0.05 -10.03
CA ARG A 240 -19.31 1.16 -9.22
C ARG A 240 -19.55 2.46 -10.01
N ASP A 241 -19.85 2.37 -11.31
CA ASP A 241 -20.07 3.54 -12.16
C ASP A 241 -21.28 4.37 -11.69
N PHE A 242 -21.38 5.62 -12.17
CA PHE A 242 -22.39 6.56 -11.73
C PHE A 242 -22.95 7.41 -12.86
N ASN A 243 -24.19 7.87 -12.67
CA ASN A 243 -24.88 8.74 -13.61
C ASN A 243 -25.09 10.12 -12.98
N LEU A 244 -24.47 11.16 -13.54
CA LEU A 244 -24.53 12.53 -12.99
C LEU A 244 -25.94 13.14 -12.98
N SER A 245 -26.87 12.62 -13.78
CA SER A 245 -28.27 13.07 -13.83
C SER A 245 -29.16 12.39 -12.79
N ARG A 246 -28.65 11.39 -12.06
CA ARG A 246 -29.41 10.60 -11.08
C ARG A 246 -28.75 10.54 -9.71
N HIS A 247 -27.45 10.30 -9.66
CA HIS A 247 -26.70 10.17 -8.41
C HIS A 247 -26.23 11.53 -7.88
N THR A 248 -26.48 11.76 -6.61
CA THR A 248 -26.00 12.92 -5.84
C THR A 248 -24.48 12.92 -5.67
N ALA A 249 -23.89 14.06 -5.33
CA ALA A 249 -22.46 14.15 -5.01
C ALA A 249 -22.03 13.16 -3.91
N LEU A 250 -22.87 12.92 -2.89
CA LEU A 250 -22.56 11.96 -1.83
C LEU A 250 -22.55 10.51 -2.34
N GLN A 251 -23.51 10.12 -3.19
CA GLN A 251 -23.56 8.78 -3.81
C GLN A 251 -22.37 8.52 -4.75
N ILE A 252 -21.93 9.55 -5.48
CA ILE A 252 -20.74 9.50 -6.33
C ILE A 252 -19.48 9.41 -5.47
N SER A 253 -19.41 10.20 -4.39
CA SER A 253 -18.31 10.14 -3.42
C SER A 253 -18.17 8.75 -2.80
N ARG A 254 -19.24 8.13 -2.27
CA ARG A 254 -19.23 6.74 -1.75
C ARG A 254 -18.68 5.73 -2.78
N ARG A 255 -19.15 5.81 -4.03
CA ARG A 255 -18.68 4.95 -5.15
C ARG A 255 -17.17 5.10 -5.41
N ILE A 256 -16.67 6.33 -5.43
CA ILE A 256 -15.24 6.57 -5.65
C ILE A 256 -14.42 6.14 -4.43
N ARG A 257 -14.81 6.56 -3.21
CA ARG A 257 -14.10 6.29 -1.95
C ARG A 257 -14.03 4.80 -1.59
N SER A 258 -15.08 4.02 -1.86
CA SER A 258 -15.08 2.54 -1.70
C SER A 258 -14.08 1.83 -2.62
N SER A 259 -13.75 2.45 -3.77
CA SER A 259 -12.78 1.94 -4.74
C SER A 259 -11.36 2.52 -4.59
N ASP A 260 -11.12 3.38 -3.59
CA ASP A 260 -9.87 4.11 -3.41
C ASP A 260 -9.01 3.45 -2.31
N SER A 261 -7.86 2.85 -2.62
CA SER A 261 -6.98 3.14 -3.76
C SER A 261 -7.04 2.15 -4.92
N GLN A 262 -7.73 1.02 -4.78
CA GLN A 262 -8.04 0.06 -5.85
C GLN A 262 -9.47 -0.51 -5.66
N PRO A 263 -10.23 -0.81 -6.74
CA PRO A 263 -9.81 -0.77 -8.12
C PRO A 263 -9.83 0.60 -8.80
N GLY A 264 -10.47 1.61 -8.22
CA GLY A 264 -10.99 2.79 -8.92
C GLY A 264 -12.36 2.52 -9.55
N VAL A 265 -13.19 3.56 -9.70
CA VAL A 265 -14.46 3.49 -10.46
C VAL A 265 -14.13 3.53 -11.93
N LEU A 266 -14.51 2.49 -12.69
CA LEU A 266 -14.38 2.52 -14.16
C LEU A 266 -15.59 3.25 -14.75
N SER A 267 -15.35 4.40 -15.38
CA SER A 267 -16.40 5.25 -15.94
C SER A 267 -15.98 5.82 -17.31
N THR A 268 -16.95 6.14 -18.16
CA THR A 268 -16.76 6.85 -19.44
C THR A 268 -17.22 8.31 -19.36
N ILE A 269 -17.39 8.87 -18.16
CA ILE A 269 -18.02 10.17 -17.97
C ILE A 269 -17.33 11.31 -18.73
N PHE A 270 -16.00 11.23 -18.90
CA PHE A 270 -15.19 12.18 -19.65
C PHE A 270 -15.06 11.87 -21.16
N GLY A 271 -15.80 10.89 -21.67
CA GLY A 271 -15.67 10.34 -23.03
C GLY A 271 -14.87 9.03 -23.01
N PRO A 272 -13.53 9.05 -22.95
CA PRO A 272 -12.72 7.85 -22.79
C PRO A 272 -12.99 7.12 -21.47
N SER A 273 -12.88 5.79 -21.50
CA SER A 273 -12.93 4.96 -20.28
C SER A 273 -11.74 5.27 -19.36
N LEU A 274 -12.01 5.61 -18.10
CA LEU A 274 -11.01 5.94 -17.08
C LEU A 274 -11.36 5.30 -15.72
N TYR A 275 -10.33 4.95 -14.94
CA TYR A 275 -10.49 4.70 -13.51
C TYR A 275 -10.39 6.02 -12.74
N LEU A 276 -11.39 6.35 -11.94
CA LEU A 276 -11.50 7.61 -11.19
C LEU A 276 -11.20 7.41 -9.68
N TYR A 277 -10.63 8.43 -9.03
CA TYR A 277 -10.17 8.40 -7.64
C TYR A 277 -10.35 9.73 -6.89
N GLY A 278 -10.32 9.68 -5.55
CA GLY A 278 -10.35 10.84 -4.67
C GLY A 278 -11.61 11.70 -4.78
N GLY A 279 -12.78 11.05 -4.86
CA GLY A 279 -14.09 11.70 -5.00
C GLY A 279 -14.53 12.49 -3.78
N GLN A 280 -14.14 13.77 -3.70
CA GLN A 280 -14.51 14.68 -2.60
C GLN A 280 -15.69 15.56 -2.99
N VAL A 281 -16.69 15.67 -2.11
CA VAL A 281 -17.86 16.53 -2.33
C VAL A 281 -17.46 17.99 -2.23
N ASP A 282 -18.00 18.81 -3.13
CA ASP A 282 -17.97 20.27 -3.02
C ASP A 282 -19.38 20.80 -2.80
N ASP A 283 -19.61 21.47 -1.67
CA ASP A 283 -20.93 22.02 -1.34
C ASP A 283 -21.24 23.34 -2.09
N GLU A 284 -20.25 24.02 -2.67
CA GLU A 284 -20.34 25.40 -3.19
C GLU A 284 -19.98 25.54 -4.69
N ALA A 285 -19.64 24.45 -5.37
CA ALA A 285 -19.20 24.45 -6.77
C ALA A 285 -20.22 25.01 -7.77
N TYR A 286 -21.52 24.97 -7.44
CA TYR A 286 -22.57 25.55 -8.28
C TYR A 286 -22.64 27.08 -8.13
N ASN A 287 -22.47 27.59 -6.90
CA ASN A 287 -22.50 29.02 -6.59
C ASN A 287 -21.24 29.74 -7.12
N ASN A 288 -20.11 29.04 -7.16
CA ASN A 288 -18.82 29.56 -7.66
C ASN A 288 -18.54 29.25 -9.14
N ALA A 289 -19.50 28.67 -9.87
CA ALA A 289 -19.31 28.32 -11.27
C ALA A 289 -19.18 29.57 -12.16
N ARG A 290 -18.06 29.68 -12.89
CA ARG A 290 -17.78 30.80 -13.81
C ARG A 290 -18.66 30.86 -15.07
N PHE A 291 -19.58 29.90 -15.23
CA PHE A 291 -20.46 29.75 -16.39
C PHE A 291 -21.69 28.94 -16.03
N ALA A 292 -22.72 28.99 -16.88
CA ALA A 292 -23.92 28.18 -16.74
C ALA A 292 -23.57 26.68 -16.56
N VAL A 293 -24.04 26.14 -15.43
CA VAL A 293 -23.86 24.74 -15.03
C VAL A 293 -24.98 23.90 -15.65
N THR A 294 -24.59 22.95 -16.50
CA THR A 294 -25.52 21.95 -17.04
C THR A 294 -25.54 20.76 -16.09
N VAL A 295 -26.59 20.67 -15.26
CA VAL A 295 -26.80 19.54 -14.34
C VAL A 295 -26.88 18.24 -15.14
N GLY A 296 -26.23 17.18 -14.65
CA GLY A 296 -26.13 15.90 -15.35
C GLY A 296 -25.04 15.82 -16.45
N SER A 297 -24.31 16.91 -16.71
CA SER A 297 -23.21 16.93 -17.67
C SER A 297 -21.85 16.72 -16.98
N ALA A 298 -20.96 15.99 -17.64
CA ALA A 298 -19.56 15.81 -17.25
C ALA A 298 -18.68 17.06 -17.44
N LYS A 299 -19.28 18.21 -17.74
CA LYS A 299 -18.59 19.48 -17.96
C LYS A 299 -17.77 19.84 -16.71
N ILE A 300 -16.45 19.96 -16.89
CA ILE A 300 -15.53 20.37 -15.84
C ILE A 300 -15.86 21.81 -15.45
N LEU A 301 -16.22 22.00 -14.18
CA LEU A 301 -16.57 23.29 -13.59
C LEU A 301 -15.34 24.09 -13.19
N ALA A 302 -14.34 23.40 -12.62
CA ALA A 302 -13.16 24.01 -12.05
C ALA A 302 -11.96 23.05 -12.04
N THR A 303 -10.76 23.61 -11.92
CA THR A 303 -9.51 22.92 -11.63
C THR A 303 -8.87 23.50 -10.37
N ARG A 304 -8.28 22.66 -9.53
CA ARG A 304 -7.53 23.06 -8.33
C ARG A 304 -6.51 21.98 -8.02
N ASN A 305 -5.25 22.35 -7.79
CA ASN A 305 -4.16 21.43 -7.47
C ASN A 305 -4.16 20.13 -8.31
N ASP A 306 -4.25 20.28 -9.64
CA ASP A 306 -4.29 19.17 -10.60
C ASP A 306 -5.48 18.18 -10.47
N ALA A 307 -6.49 18.50 -9.64
CA ALA A 307 -7.82 17.90 -9.62
C ALA A 307 -8.80 18.65 -10.54
N VAL A 308 -9.91 17.98 -10.90
CA VAL A 308 -11.04 18.55 -11.66
C VAL A 308 -12.35 18.41 -10.89
N CYS A 309 -13.21 19.43 -10.93
CA CYS A 309 -14.56 19.38 -10.35
C CYS A 309 -15.61 19.24 -11.45
N ILE A 310 -16.62 18.38 -11.27
CA ILE A 310 -17.78 18.24 -12.17
C ILE A 310 -19.10 18.43 -11.41
N ALA A 311 -20.17 18.82 -12.12
CA ALA A 311 -21.50 19.02 -11.56
C ALA A 311 -22.24 17.71 -11.28
N THR A 312 -23.16 17.74 -10.30
CA THR A 312 -24.00 16.60 -9.88
C THR A 312 -25.48 16.98 -9.83
N CYS A 313 -26.39 15.99 -9.75
CA CYS A 313 -27.84 16.23 -9.86
C CYS A 313 -28.41 17.14 -8.75
N ASP A 314 -27.79 17.11 -7.56
CA ASP A 314 -28.16 17.86 -6.35
C ASP A 314 -27.56 19.27 -6.28
N LYS A 315 -27.11 19.82 -7.42
CA LYS A 315 -26.45 21.14 -7.53
C LYS A 315 -25.18 21.27 -6.67
N LYS A 316 -24.45 20.17 -6.50
CA LYS A 316 -23.14 20.12 -5.85
C LYS A 316 -22.03 19.81 -6.84
N GLY A 317 -20.79 19.91 -6.38
CA GLY A 317 -19.61 19.43 -7.10
C GLY A 317 -19.13 18.08 -6.59
N ILE A 318 -18.41 17.36 -7.44
CA ILE A 318 -17.51 16.28 -7.04
C ILE A 318 -16.13 16.53 -7.65
N TRP A 319 -15.12 16.63 -6.79
CA TRP A 319 -13.72 16.68 -7.18
C TRP A 319 -13.20 15.28 -7.48
N ILE A 320 -12.58 15.10 -8.64
CA ILE A 320 -11.80 13.93 -9.03
C ILE A 320 -10.33 14.36 -8.99
N THR A 321 -9.56 13.80 -8.06
CA THR A 321 -8.15 14.22 -7.89
C THR A 321 -7.20 13.46 -8.79
N HIS A 322 -7.49 12.19 -9.09
CA HIS A 322 -6.61 11.32 -9.85
C HIS A 322 -7.39 10.45 -10.83
N THR A 323 -6.76 10.10 -11.95
CA THR A 323 -7.26 9.15 -12.94
C THR A 323 -6.21 8.08 -13.28
N ARG A 324 -6.65 6.99 -13.89
CA ARG A 324 -5.76 5.98 -14.51
C ARG A 324 -6.42 5.39 -15.75
N ARG A 325 -5.65 5.27 -16.84
CA ARG A 325 -6.09 4.59 -18.07
C ARG A 325 -6.33 3.09 -17.86
N PRO A 326 -7.35 2.50 -18.50
CA PRO A 326 -7.48 1.05 -18.61
C PRO A 326 -6.28 0.42 -19.32
N LYS A 327 -5.93 -0.80 -18.92
CA LYS A 327 -4.89 -1.60 -19.56
C LYS A 327 -5.46 -2.26 -20.82
N SER A 328 -4.86 -1.99 -21.98
CA SER A 328 -5.17 -2.66 -23.24
C SER A 328 -4.50 -4.04 -23.35
N LYS A 329 -4.84 -4.82 -24.40
CA LYS A 329 -4.18 -6.11 -24.68
C LYS A 329 -2.71 -5.94 -25.12
N THR A 330 -2.31 -4.76 -25.61
CA THR A 330 -0.92 -4.42 -26.03
C THR A 330 -0.07 -3.84 -24.91
N ASP A 331 -0.69 -3.32 -23.84
CA ASP A 331 0.05 -2.77 -22.69
C ASP A 331 0.76 -3.87 -21.91
N LYS A 332 2.05 -3.63 -21.61
CA LYS A 332 2.85 -4.56 -20.80
C LYS A 332 2.31 -4.68 -19.37
N ALA A 333 1.97 -3.56 -18.74
CA ALA A 333 1.52 -3.49 -17.35
C ALA A 333 0.41 -2.42 -17.16
N LEU A 334 -0.02 -2.13 -15.93
CA LEU A 334 -1.01 -1.08 -15.68
C LEU A 334 -0.42 0.31 -16.00
N TRP A 335 -1.27 1.28 -16.33
CA TRP A 335 -0.87 2.68 -16.41
C TRP A 335 -0.65 3.29 -15.01
N PRO A 336 0.19 4.33 -14.85
CA PRO A 336 0.35 5.03 -13.58
C PRO A 336 -0.97 5.70 -13.17
N LYS A 337 -1.18 5.88 -11.87
CA LYS A 337 -2.29 6.69 -11.38
C LYS A 337 -1.82 8.14 -11.25
N VAL A 338 -2.33 9.02 -12.09
CA VAL A 338 -1.86 10.39 -12.27
C VAL A 338 -2.90 11.41 -11.78
N PRO A 339 -2.51 12.67 -11.51
CA PRO A 339 -3.46 13.74 -11.27
C PRO A 339 -4.48 13.88 -12.41
N ALA A 340 -5.69 14.30 -12.09
CA ALA A 340 -6.80 14.29 -13.04
C ALA A 340 -6.58 15.24 -14.23
N THR A 341 -5.99 16.43 -14.02
CA THR A 341 -5.63 17.34 -15.11
C THR A 341 -4.66 16.69 -16.09
N THR A 342 -3.61 16.04 -15.59
CA THR A 342 -2.60 15.33 -16.41
C THR A 342 -3.25 14.22 -17.24
N GLY A 343 -4.01 13.32 -16.59
CA GLY A 343 -4.61 12.18 -17.28
C GLY A 343 -5.67 12.55 -18.32
N LEU A 344 -6.35 13.70 -18.15
CA LEU A 344 -7.30 14.24 -19.12
C LEU A 344 -6.62 15.04 -20.25
N GLN A 345 -5.50 15.71 -19.96
CA GLN A 345 -4.66 16.39 -20.95
C GLN A 345 -4.07 15.41 -21.97
N GLU A 346 -3.51 14.30 -21.52
CA GLU A 346 -2.94 13.29 -22.42
C GLU A 346 -3.98 12.51 -23.25
N LEU A 347 -5.28 12.71 -22.97
CA LEU A 347 -6.38 12.11 -23.71
C LEU A 347 -7.14 13.16 -24.55
N ASP A 348 -6.59 14.37 -24.69
CA ASP A 348 -7.17 15.49 -25.42
C ASP A 348 -8.60 15.87 -24.96
N VAL A 349 -8.92 15.60 -23.69
CA VAL A 349 -10.21 15.96 -23.07
C VAL A 349 -10.18 17.37 -22.45
N LEU A 350 -9.00 17.81 -22.02
CA LEU A 350 -8.81 19.07 -21.29
C LEU A 350 -7.50 19.73 -21.73
N TRP A 351 -7.54 20.95 -22.26
CA TRP A 351 -6.33 21.63 -22.75
C TRP A 351 -5.68 22.54 -21.68
N ARG A 352 -4.38 22.85 -21.84
CA ARG A 352 -3.61 23.67 -20.86
C ARG A 352 -4.26 25.02 -20.57
N ASP A 353 -4.81 25.70 -21.57
CA ASP A 353 -5.46 26.99 -21.37
C ASP A 353 -6.83 26.88 -20.69
N GLN A 354 -7.56 25.78 -20.89
CA GLN A 354 -8.74 25.49 -20.08
C GLN A 354 -8.37 25.26 -18.62
N VAL A 355 -7.29 24.51 -18.32
CA VAL A 355 -6.82 24.33 -16.93
C VAL A 355 -6.54 25.67 -16.25
N ARG A 356 -6.01 26.66 -16.97
CA ARG A 356 -5.80 28.03 -16.48
C ARG A 356 -7.12 28.80 -16.29
N GLN A 357 -8.03 28.75 -17.28
CA GLN A 357 -9.32 29.45 -17.24
C GLN A 357 -10.28 28.90 -16.17
N LEU A 358 -10.21 27.60 -15.92
CA LEU A 358 -11.02 26.86 -14.93
C LEU A 358 -10.41 26.90 -13.52
N LYS A 359 -9.22 27.52 -13.33
CA LYS A 359 -8.52 27.51 -12.05
C LYS A 359 -9.35 28.18 -10.95
N TRP A 360 -9.63 27.43 -9.90
CA TRP A 360 -10.26 27.88 -8.66
C TRP A 360 -9.23 27.80 -7.53
N ASP A 361 -8.59 28.93 -7.27
CA ASP A 361 -7.56 29.07 -6.25
C ASP A 361 -8.05 28.75 -4.82
N LEU A 362 -7.08 28.43 -3.96
CA LEU A 362 -7.26 28.33 -2.51
C LEU A 362 -7.29 29.74 -1.88
N PRO A 363 -7.75 29.89 -0.62
CA PRO A 363 -7.65 31.13 0.13
C PRO A 363 -6.20 31.64 0.16
N ALA A 364 -6.00 32.93 -0.07
CA ALA A 364 -4.68 33.54 -0.12
C ALA A 364 -3.95 33.54 1.25
N ASP A 365 -4.71 33.37 2.33
CA ASP A 365 -4.25 33.21 3.71
C ASP A 365 -4.03 31.74 4.12
N TRP A 366 -4.25 30.79 3.21
CA TRP A 366 -4.18 29.34 3.44
C TRP A 366 -5.09 28.82 4.56
N SER A 367 -6.13 29.56 4.93
CA SER A 367 -7.13 29.10 5.90
C SER A 367 -7.84 27.82 5.42
N LEU A 368 -8.27 26.98 6.35
CA LEU A 368 -9.13 25.84 6.03
C LEU A 368 -10.52 26.35 5.64
N ILE A 369 -10.99 25.95 4.46
CA ILE A 369 -12.32 26.34 3.96
C ILE A 369 -13.42 25.70 4.86
N PRO A 370 -14.41 26.47 5.35
CA PRO A 370 -15.37 26.00 6.37
C PRO A 370 -16.49 25.09 5.84
N TYR A 371 -16.51 24.80 4.54
CA TYR A 371 -17.45 23.88 3.88
C TYR A 371 -16.68 22.79 3.14
N ARG A 372 -17.33 21.66 2.81
CA ARG A 372 -16.64 20.55 2.13
C ARG A 372 -16.23 20.98 0.73
N THR A 373 -14.94 20.82 0.43
CA THR A 373 -14.30 21.09 -0.85
C THR A 373 -12.95 20.38 -0.89
N PHE A 374 -12.31 20.32 -2.06
CA PHE A 374 -10.95 19.80 -2.16
C PHE A 374 -9.91 20.84 -1.73
N GLN A 375 -9.26 20.60 -0.60
CA GLN A 375 -8.12 21.38 -0.12
C GLN A 375 -7.07 20.42 0.45
N GLU A 376 -5.87 20.39 -0.16
CA GLU A 376 -4.77 19.55 0.31
C GLU A 376 -3.93 20.21 1.39
N VAL A 377 -3.76 21.54 1.33
CA VAL A 377 -2.86 22.31 2.19
C VAL A 377 -3.63 23.43 2.88
N TRP A 378 -3.44 23.55 4.20
CA TRP A 378 -3.98 24.64 5.02
C TRP A 378 -3.13 24.89 6.26
N ILE A 379 -3.31 26.05 6.89
CA ILE A 379 -2.60 26.46 8.11
C ILE A 379 -3.62 26.81 9.20
N ASP A 380 -3.43 26.22 10.40
CA ASP A 380 -4.09 26.63 11.65
C ASP A 380 -3.06 27.45 12.47
N PHE A 381 -3.38 28.71 12.77
CA PHE A 381 -2.55 29.57 13.63
C PHE A 381 -3.14 29.63 15.04
N ARG A 382 -2.35 29.29 16.05
CA ARG A 382 -2.63 29.55 17.45
C ARG A 382 -1.80 30.72 17.95
N VAL A 383 -2.42 31.61 18.71
CA VAL A 383 -1.79 32.78 19.32
C VAL A 383 -1.93 32.66 20.83
N ASP A 384 -0.84 32.81 21.59
CA ASP A 384 -0.87 32.84 23.05
C ASP A 384 -1.21 34.26 23.59
N ASP A 385 -1.42 34.37 24.91
CA ASP A 385 -1.72 35.64 25.59
C ASP A 385 -0.61 36.69 25.44
N ASN A 386 0.60 36.29 25.02
CA ASN A 386 1.76 37.16 24.79
C ASN A 386 1.94 37.50 23.30
N GLY A 387 1.00 37.11 22.43
CA GLY A 387 1.05 37.33 20.98
C GLY A 387 1.92 36.35 20.20
N ASN A 388 2.58 35.37 20.84
CA ASN A 388 3.39 34.36 20.15
C ASN A 388 2.51 33.46 19.28
N LYS A 389 2.94 33.19 18.05
CA LYS A 389 2.25 32.29 17.11
C LYS A 389 2.86 30.89 17.07
N ALA A 390 2.02 29.86 17.09
CA ALA A 390 2.33 28.52 16.62
C ALA A 390 1.54 28.25 15.33
N ALA A 391 2.23 27.86 14.25
CA ALA A 391 1.63 27.56 12.95
C ALA A 391 1.61 26.05 12.70
N TYR A 392 0.42 25.48 12.54
CA TYR A 392 0.20 24.06 12.25
C TYR A 392 -0.11 23.92 10.76
N LEU A 393 0.87 23.43 10.00
CA LEU A 393 0.83 23.30 8.55
C LEU A 393 0.44 21.87 8.17
N TYR A 394 -0.76 21.73 7.61
CA TYR A 394 -1.34 20.48 7.15
C TYR A 394 -1.13 20.30 5.64
N PHE A 395 -0.89 19.07 5.21
CA PHE A 395 -0.69 18.70 3.81
C PHE A 395 -1.12 17.25 3.55
N ASN A 396 -2.38 17.06 3.16
CA ASN A 396 -2.97 15.75 2.92
C ASN A 396 -2.78 15.26 1.47
N PHE A 397 -1.52 15.21 1.01
CA PHE A 397 -1.19 14.77 -0.34
C PHE A 397 -1.58 13.29 -0.56
N TYR A 398 -2.11 13.01 -1.75
CA TYR A 398 -2.70 11.70 -2.06
C TYR A 398 -1.67 10.54 -1.97
N ASN A 399 -1.95 9.54 -1.13
CA ASN A 399 -1.01 8.49 -0.72
C ASN A 399 0.31 8.98 -0.09
N GLY A 400 0.36 10.21 0.45
CA GLY A 400 1.57 10.81 1.01
C GLY A 400 2.70 11.06 -0.01
N ALA A 401 2.42 10.90 -1.30
CA ALA A 401 3.39 11.06 -2.37
C ALA A 401 3.46 12.54 -2.77
N MET A 402 4.66 13.14 -2.70
CA MET A 402 4.87 14.57 -2.88
C MET A 402 5.39 14.86 -4.28
N SER A 403 4.55 15.37 -5.17
CA SER A 403 4.97 15.82 -6.51
C SER A 403 5.74 17.13 -6.48
N THR A 404 6.46 17.46 -7.55
CA THR A 404 7.17 18.75 -7.72
C THR A 404 6.24 19.95 -7.53
N ASN A 405 4.99 19.87 -8.01
CA ASN A 405 3.95 20.89 -7.80
C ASN A 405 3.52 20.99 -6.33
N GLN A 406 3.23 19.86 -5.66
CA GLN A 406 2.81 19.85 -4.26
C GLN A 406 3.93 20.32 -3.30
N CYS A 407 5.19 19.99 -3.58
CA CYS A 407 6.34 20.53 -2.86
C CYS A 407 6.44 22.06 -3.01
N SER A 408 6.15 22.57 -4.21
CA SER A 408 6.13 24.01 -4.46
C SER A 408 5.00 24.72 -3.70
N GLN A 409 3.81 24.13 -3.60
CA GLN A 409 2.72 24.67 -2.77
C GLN A 409 3.11 24.68 -1.29
N LEU A 410 3.74 23.62 -0.79
CA LEU A 410 4.17 23.54 0.61
C LEU A 410 5.21 24.63 0.92
N ILE A 411 6.16 24.90 0.02
CA ILE A 411 7.11 26.01 0.13
C ILE A 411 6.38 27.36 0.20
N CYS A 412 5.42 27.62 -0.69
CA CYS A 412 4.65 28.88 -0.65
C CYS A 412 3.81 29.04 0.64
N ALA A 413 3.29 27.95 1.20
CA ALA A 413 2.61 27.97 2.49
C ALA A 413 3.60 28.28 3.64
N MET A 414 4.81 27.73 3.61
CA MET A 414 5.86 28.02 4.61
C MET A 414 6.40 29.45 4.48
N GLU A 415 6.61 29.95 3.26
CA GLU A 415 6.93 31.36 2.99
C GLU A 415 5.84 32.28 3.57
N TYR A 416 4.55 31.94 3.34
CA TYR A 416 3.44 32.67 3.94
C TYR A 416 3.51 32.67 5.48
N ILE A 417 3.76 31.54 6.15
CA ILE A 417 3.94 31.48 7.62
C ILE A 417 5.03 32.46 8.08
N LEU A 418 6.16 32.53 7.36
CA LEU A 418 7.24 33.45 7.69
C LEU A 418 6.80 34.92 7.54
N THR A 419 5.98 35.27 6.54
CA THR A 419 5.40 36.63 6.43
C THR A 419 4.47 37.01 7.59
N GLN A 420 3.88 36.02 8.29
CA GLN A 420 3.01 36.29 9.44
C GLN A 420 3.78 36.51 10.75
N SER A 421 5.10 36.37 10.75
CA SER A 421 5.95 36.58 11.92
C SER A 421 6.35 38.05 12.06
N THR A 422 5.84 38.73 13.09
CA THR A 422 6.18 40.14 13.39
C THR A 422 6.95 40.26 14.70
N LYS A 423 7.47 41.45 15.03
CA LYS A 423 8.16 41.67 16.33
C LYS A 423 7.21 41.50 17.51
N ASP A 424 5.99 42.01 17.39
CA ASP A 424 4.98 42.02 18.46
C ASP A 424 4.13 40.73 18.46
N SER A 425 4.18 39.94 17.39
CA SER A 425 3.51 38.64 17.28
C SER A 425 4.36 37.65 16.47
N PRO A 426 5.47 37.15 17.06
CA PRO A 426 6.45 36.30 16.38
C PRO A 426 5.96 34.86 16.25
N VAL A 427 6.27 34.21 15.12
CA VAL A 427 6.12 32.76 14.97
C VAL A 427 7.22 32.06 15.77
N ARG A 428 6.82 31.28 16.78
CA ARG A 428 7.70 30.54 17.69
C ARG A 428 7.82 29.06 17.36
N ALA A 429 6.81 28.49 16.69
CA ALA A 429 6.85 27.14 16.15
C ALA A 429 6.17 27.07 14.79
N VAL A 430 6.76 26.26 13.90
CA VAL A 430 6.07 25.65 12.76
C VAL A 430 6.01 24.14 13.02
N VAL A 431 4.81 23.58 12.91
CA VAL A 431 4.50 22.17 13.15
C VAL A 431 3.99 21.59 11.83
N LEU A 432 4.72 20.63 11.28
CA LEU A 432 4.30 19.91 10.07
C LEU A 432 3.39 18.76 10.48
N MET A 433 2.10 18.88 10.19
CA MET A 433 1.08 17.91 10.59
C MET A 433 0.91 16.78 9.56
N GLY A 434 1.17 17.05 8.28
CA GLY A 434 0.88 16.11 7.19
C GLY A 434 -0.63 15.91 7.00
N GLY A 435 -1.06 14.67 6.83
CA GLY A 435 -2.47 14.29 6.75
C GLY A 435 -2.67 12.79 6.95
N SER A 436 -3.45 12.15 6.06
CA SER A 436 -3.68 10.68 6.09
C SER A 436 -2.41 9.83 5.93
N TYR A 437 -1.33 10.46 5.50
CA TYR A 437 0.06 10.08 5.67
C TYR A 437 0.83 11.33 6.10
N PHE A 438 1.96 11.17 6.78
CA PHE A 438 2.88 12.28 6.94
C PHE A 438 3.63 12.56 5.62
N SER A 439 4.47 11.62 5.14
CA SER A 439 5.03 11.65 3.79
C SER A 439 5.60 10.27 3.41
N ASN A 440 5.52 9.93 2.12
CA ASN A 440 6.20 8.78 1.49
C ASN A 440 7.30 9.23 0.50
N GLY A 441 7.65 10.52 0.48
CA GLY A 441 8.67 11.10 -0.41
C GLY A 441 8.17 11.32 -1.85
N ILE A 442 9.08 11.15 -2.82
CA ILE A 442 8.88 11.45 -4.25
C ILE A 442 7.62 10.80 -4.87
N ALA A 443 6.97 11.51 -5.79
CA ALA A 443 5.75 11.06 -6.46
C ALA A 443 6.02 10.08 -7.61
N LEU A 444 6.37 8.84 -7.27
CA LEU A 444 6.73 7.79 -8.24
C LEU A 444 5.73 7.60 -9.39
N ASN A 445 4.41 7.81 -9.18
CA ASN A 445 3.42 7.74 -10.28
C ASN A 445 3.54 8.91 -11.29
N VAL A 446 3.85 10.12 -10.81
CA VAL A 446 4.04 11.30 -11.67
C VAL A 446 5.35 11.14 -12.43
N ILE A 447 6.41 10.75 -11.73
CA ILE A 447 7.73 10.43 -12.29
C ILE A 447 7.63 9.37 -13.39
N GLU A 448 7.00 8.22 -13.13
CA GLU A 448 6.85 7.12 -14.10
C GLU A 448 5.94 7.45 -15.29
N ASN A 449 5.22 8.56 -15.22
CA ASN A 449 4.37 9.08 -16.27
C ASN A 449 5.00 10.24 -17.04
N ALA A 450 6.07 10.86 -16.52
CA ALA A 450 6.80 11.92 -17.18
C ALA A 450 7.47 11.43 -18.48
N ALA A 451 7.70 12.35 -19.42
CA ALA A 451 8.38 12.06 -20.67
C ALA A 451 9.83 11.58 -20.46
N ASP A 452 10.53 12.19 -19.49
CA ASP A 452 11.78 11.68 -18.92
C ASP A 452 11.58 11.46 -17.39
N PRO A 453 11.43 10.20 -16.94
CA PRO A 453 11.33 9.88 -15.53
C PRO A 453 12.60 10.15 -14.71
N ALA A 454 13.79 10.21 -15.32
CA ALA A 454 15.02 10.58 -14.62
C ALA A 454 15.05 12.09 -14.35
N GLU A 455 14.65 12.90 -15.33
CA GLU A 455 14.50 14.35 -15.18
C GLU A 455 13.43 14.72 -14.13
N GLU A 456 12.23 14.15 -14.19
CA GLU A 456 11.20 14.42 -13.17
C GLU A 456 11.60 13.88 -11.79
N SER A 457 12.36 12.77 -11.70
CA SER A 457 12.93 12.33 -10.41
C SER A 457 13.87 13.37 -9.82
N TRP A 458 14.66 14.02 -10.68
CA TRP A 458 15.62 15.06 -10.28
C TRP A 458 14.95 16.37 -9.87
N PHE A 459 13.95 16.85 -10.62
CA PHE A 459 13.15 18.00 -10.21
C PHE A 459 12.39 17.71 -8.91
N ASN A 460 11.78 16.52 -8.78
CA ASN A 460 11.02 16.17 -7.59
C ASN A 460 11.91 16.07 -6.35
N ILE A 461 13.07 15.40 -6.41
CA ILE A 461 13.97 15.32 -5.24
C ILE A 461 14.62 16.67 -4.92
N ASN A 462 14.89 17.53 -5.92
CA ASN A 462 15.38 18.88 -5.65
C ASN A 462 14.32 19.75 -5.00
N ARG A 463 13.06 19.67 -5.44
CA ARG A 463 11.98 20.47 -4.84
C ARG A 463 11.59 19.96 -3.44
N ILE A 464 11.72 18.66 -3.22
CA ILE A 464 11.79 18.07 -1.88
C ILE A 464 12.93 18.69 -1.08
N ASN A 465 14.17 18.69 -1.61
CA ASN A 465 15.33 19.29 -0.97
C ASN A 465 15.17 20.79 -0.70
N ASP A 466 14.29 21.50 -1.41
CA ASP A 466 13.92 22.89 -1.16
C ASP A 466 12.87 23.03 -0.04
N VAL A 467 11.88 22.12 0.06
CA VAL A 467 11.01 21.99 1.25
C VAL A 467 11.91 21.82 2.47
N VAL A 468 12.96 20.99 2.35
CA VAL A 468 13.98 20.93 3.40
C VAL A 468 14.74 22.23 3.51
N HIS A 469 15.29 22.77 2.43
CA HIS A 469 16.28 23.83 2.53
C HIS A 469 15.73 25.16 3.06
N GLY A 470 14.58 25.62 2.52
CA GLY A 470 13.85 26.78 3.05
C GLY A 470 13.46 26.58 4.52
N SER A 471 13.42 25.32 4.93
CA SER A 471 13.18 24.87 6.29
C SER A 471 14.45 24.23 6.88
N TRP A 472 15.63 24.88 6.83
CA TRP A 472 16.69 24.61 7.84
C TRP A 472 16.51 25.39 9.13
N GLN A 473 15.41 26.15 9.17
CA GLN A 473 14.56 26.25 10.34
C GLN A 473 13.49 25.11 10.43
N ARG A 474 13.78 23.85 9.96
CA ARG A 474 13.13 22.49 10.13
C ARG A 474 12.52 21.73 8.89
N CYS A 475 13.01 20.50 8.55
CA CYS A 475 12.29 19.30 7.97
C CYS A 475 12.49 18.81 6.48
N GLY A 476 12.87 17.52 6.26
CA GLY A 476 13.22 16.72 5.02
C GLY A 476 12.15 16.32 3.92
N SER A 477 12.13 15.05 3.44
CA SER A 477 10.95 14.38 2.81
C SER A 477 10.77 12.93 3.31
N GLY A 478 9.57 12.34 3.23
CA GLY A 478 9.32 10.99 3.76
C GLY A 478 9.55 10.90 5.27
N VAL A 479 10.23 9.85 5.75
CA VAL A 479 10.72 9.82 7.14
C VAL A 479 11.80 10.88 7.38
N ALA A 480 12.64 11.18 6.38
CA ALA A 480 13.60 12.27 6.50
C ALA A 480 12.92 13.64 6.70
N LEU A 481 11.65 13.82 6.27
CA LEU A 481 10.82 15.01 6.55
C LEU A 481 10.82 15.30 8.03
N ALA A 482 10.31 14.36 8.80
CA ALA A 482 10.23 14.47 10.23
C ALA A 482 11.63 14.63 10.82
N VAL A 483 12.58 13.81 10.40
CA VAL A 483 13.84 13.64 11.11
C VAL A 483 14.77 14.87 11.01
N ALA A 484 14.67 15.70 9.97
CA ALA A 484 15.36 17.00 9.92
C ALA A 484 14.65 18.15 10.68
N CYS A 485 13.45 17.92 11.20
CA CYS A 485 12.82 18.81 12.18
C CYS A 485 13.60 18.80 13.53
N ASP A 486 13.43 19.83 14.35
CA ASP A 486 14.05 19.88 15.68
C ASP A 486 13.52 18.78 16.60
N ILE A 487 12.21 18.53 16.51
CA ILE A 487 11.46 17.53 17.26
C ILE A 487 10.61 16.73 16.28
N VAL A 488 10.58 15.41 16.49
CA VAL A 488 9.73 14.45 15.81
C VAL A 488 8.69 13.90 16.79
N ILE A 489 7.43 14.11 16.47
CA ILE A 489 6.29 13.50 17.17
C ILE A 489 5.64 12.49 16.23
N SER A 490 5.15 11.38 16.77
CA SER A 490 4.43 10.35 16.00
C SER A 490 3.32 9.70 16.82
N SER A 491 2.29 9.17 16.16
CA SER A 491 1.36 8.24 16.80
C SER A 491 2.01 6.86 16.97
N ALA A 492 1.64 6.14 18.02
CA ALA A 492 2.08 4.78 18.32
C ALA A 492 1.65 3.73 17.27
N ASP A 493 0.62 4.00 16.47
CA ASP A 493 0.08 3.03 15.51
C ASP A 493 0.62 3.13 14.07
N ILE A 494 1.46 4.13 13.76
CA ILE A 494 2.07 4.22 12.42
C ILE A 494 3.16 3.15 12.20
N VAL A 495 3.58 3.04 10.95
CA VAL A 495 4.72 2.23 10.49
C VAL A 495 5.71 3.16 9.81
N LEU A 496 6.99 3.10 10.19
CA LEU A 496 8.05 3.90 9.58
C LEU A 496 8.91 3.01 8.67
N ASN A 497 9.11 3.44 7.43
CA ASN A 497 10.05 2.84 6.49
C ASN A 497 11.15 3.87 6.17
N PRO A 498 12.23 3.93 6.97
CA PRO A 498 13.18 5.05 6.95
C PRO A 498 14.19 5.02 5.79
N ALA A 499 14.22 3.97 4.97
CA ALA A 499 15.27 3.71 3.99
C ALA A 499 14.71 3.56 2.56
N TYR A 500 15.20 4.38 1.62
CA TYR A 500 14.84 4.28 0.20
C TYR A 500 15.63 3.20 -0.58
N ARG A 501 16.63 2.56 0.04
CA ARG A 501 17.51 1.58 -0.61
C ARG A 501 16.74 0.43 -1.29
N ALA A 502 15.63 -0.02 -0.69
CA ALA A 502 14.77 -1.05 -1.25
C ALA A 502 13.99 -0.65 -2.53
N VAL A 503 13.93 0.65 -2.87
CA VAL A 503 13.41 1.13 -4.17
C VAL A 503 14.56 1.49 -5.15
N GLY A 504 15.81 1.23 -4.77
CA GLY A 504 17.00 1.47 -5.58
C GLY A 504 17.56 2.90 -5.49
N LEU A 505 17.20 3.66 -4.46
CA LEU A 505 17.70 5.02 -4.24
C LEU A 505 18.63 5.08 -3.04
N HIS A 506 19.68 5.90 -3.15
CA HIS A 506 20.50 6.30 -2.01
C HIS A 506 19.67 7.07 -0.95
N GLY A 507 18.78 7.96 -1.42
CA GLY A 507 18.09 8.94 -0.59
C GLY A 507 18.83 10.28 -0.55
N SER A 508 18.13 11.35 -0.21
CA SER A 508 18.71 12.68 0.01
C SER A 508 18.08 13.32 1.25
N GLU A 509 17.53 14.52 1.15
CA GLU A 509 16.78 15.18 2.22
C GLU A 509 17.60 15.40 3.51
N PHE A 510 18.93 15.46 3.37
CA PHE A 510 19.92 15.60 4.44
C PHE A 510 19.82 14.49 5.49
N HIS A 511 19.38 13.28 5.09
CA HIS A 511 19.37 12.11 5.96
C HIS A 511 20.78 11.75 6.45
N THR A 512 21.81 12.05 5.64
CA THR A 512 23.23 11.83 6.00
C THR A 512 23.71 12.67 7.18
N ILE A 513 23.08 13.83 7.44
CA ILE A 513 23.24 14.56 8.71
C ILE A 513 22.23 14.05 9.74
N SER A 514 20.94 14.18 9.44
CA SER A 514 19.88 14.12 10.45
C SER A 514 19.74 12.75 11.11
N TYR A 515 19.81 11.66 10.34
CA TYR A 515 19.74 10.30 10.90
C TYR A 515 20.97 10.00 11.75
N PHE A 516 22.14 10.41 11.29
CA PHE A 516 23.43 10.13 11.92
C PHE A 516 23.64 10.92 13.21
N ALA A 517 23.24 12.20 13.23
CA ALA A 517 23.31 13.04 14.43
C ALA A 517 22.30 12.61 15.51
N ARG A 518 21.10 12.18 15.12
CA ARG A 518 20.07 11.69 16.05
C ARG A 518 20.35 10.27 16.57
N CYS A 519 20.63 9.33 15.66
CA CYS A 519 20.75 7.92 16.00
C CYS A 519 22.18 7.46 16.31
N GLY A 520 23.20 8.21 15.86
CA GLY A 520 24.59 7.76 15.87
C GLY A 520 24.92 6.80 14.72
N GLN A 521 26.20 6.78 14.33
CA GLN A 521 26.73 6.12 13.12
C GLN A 521 26.21 4.69 12.91
N THR A 522 26.31 3.84 13.93
CA THR A 522 25.99 2.41 13.84
C THR A 522 24.49 2.17 13.64
N ARG A 523 23.64 2.85 14.42
CA ARG A 523 22.18 2.67 14.35
C ARG A 523 21.63 3.23 13.04
N ALA A 524 22.11 4.40 12.60
CA ALA A 524 21.74 4.99 11.30
C ALA A 524 22.11 4.07 10.12
N LYS A 525 23.35 3.55 10.07
CA LYS A 525 23.79 2.59 9.03
C LYS A 525 22.95 1.32 9.02
N ASN A 526 22.74 0.70 10.19
CA ASN A 526 21.98 -0.55 10.29
C ASN A 526 20.52 -0.36 9.86
N MET A 527 19.91 0.76 10.21
CA MET A 527 18.56 1.13 9.78
C MET A 527 18.47 1.34 8.26
N LEU A 528 19.42 2.06 7.66
CA LEU A 528 19.47 2.30 6.22
C LEU A 528 19.77 1.04 5.39
N ARG A 529 20.56 0.09 5.94
CA ARG A 529 20.92 -1.18 5.28
C ARG A 529 19.92 -2.31 5.48
N SER A 530 19.24 -2.39 6.62
CA SER A 530 18.27 -3.48 6.89
C SER A 530 17.01 -3.38 6.03
N MET A 531 16.55 -2.16 5.71
CA MET A 531 15.36 -1.90 4.89
C MET A 531 14.09 -2.61 5.40
N THR A 532 14.01 -2.82 6.72
CA THR A 532 12.85 -3.35 7.43
C THR A 532 12.01 -2.19 7.99
N PRO A 533 10.67 -2.37 8.12
CA PRO A 533 9.86 -1.39 8.84
C PRO A 533 10.31 -1.30 10.31
N ILE A 534 10.14 -0.13 10.92
CA ILE A 534 10.33 0.09 12.36
C ILE A 534 9.07 0.69 12.98
N SER A 535 8.80 0.34 14.24
CA SER A 535 7.72 0.96 15.02
C SER A 535 8.14 2.32 15.57
N PRO A 536 7.19 3.21 15.88
CA PRO A 536 7.43 4.48 16.58
C PRO A 536 8.22 4.32 17.89
N LEU A 537 7.95 3.26 18.65
CA LEU A 537 8.64 2.97 19.91
C LEU A 537 10.10 2.57 19.68
N GLN A 538 10.39 1.73 18.68
CA GLN A 538 11.76 1.41 18.27
C GLN A 538 12.48 2.65 17.72
N ALA A 539 11.80 3.46 16.91
CA ALA A 539 12.33 4.71 16.38
C ALA A 539 12.71 5.69 17.51
N ARG A 540 11.91 5.74 18.59
CA ARG A 540 12.25 6.52 19.80
C ARG A 540 13.44 5.92 20.55
N GLN A 541 13.50 4.60 20.73
CA GLN A 541 14.64 3.92 21.38
C GLN A 541 15.97 4.18 20.66
N ILE A 542 15.97 4.31 19.33
CA ILE A 542 17.17 4.64 18.55
C ILE A 542 17.46 6.15 18.45
N GLY A 543 16.54 7.02 18.87
CA GLY A 543 16.67 8.49 18.82
C GLY A 543 16.14 9.16 17.54
N LEU A 544 15.54 8.40 16.63
CA LEU A 544 14.97 8.91 15.37
C LEU A 544 13.69 9.74 15.59
N VAL A 545 12.90 9.31 16.57
CA VAL A 545 11.66 9.96 17.02
C VAL A 545 11.87 10.48 18.44
N ASP A 546 11.37 11.67 18.76
CA ASP A 546 11.51 12.24 20.10
C ASP A 546 10.31 11.84 20.98
N TYR A 547 9.08 11.97 20.47
CA TYR A 547 7.85 11.67 21.20
C TYR A 547 6.91 10.72 20.43
N VAL A 548 6.23 9.86 21.19
CA VAL A 548 5.25 8.88 20.69
C VAL A 548 3.99 8.99 21.54
N PHE A 549 2.86 9.29 20.92
CA PHE A 549 1.56 9.41 21.57
C PHE A 549 0.58 8.32 21.09
N PRO A 550 -0.37 7.87 21.91
CA PRO A 550 -1.47 7.03 21.43
C PRO A 550 -2.45 7.87 20.57
N GLY A 551 -3.41 7.20 19.93
CA GLY A 551 -4.50 7.88 19.20
C GLY A 551 -4.16 8.25 17.75
N MET A 552 -5.18 8.73 17.05
CA MET A 552 -5.16 9.10 15.63
C MET A 552 -6.13 10.26 15.38
N GLY A 553 -5.95 11.00 14.29
CA GLY A 553 -6.85 12.10 13.92
C GLY A 553 -6.88 13.20 14.99
N GLU A 554 -8.07 13.68 15.33
CA GLU A 554 -8.27 14.85 16.22
C GLU A 554 -7.69 14.62 17.63
N GLU A 555 -7.75 13.40 18.19
CA GLU A 555 -7.13 13.06 19.48
C GLU A 555 -5.59 13.20 19.45
N LEU A 556 -4.97 12.84 18.32
CA LEU A 556 -3.53 12.96 18.12
C LEU A 556 -3.14 14.43 17.90
N ASP A 557 -3.91 15.16 17.09
CA ASP A 557 -3.71 16.59 16.83
C ASP A 557 -3.76 17.40 18.13
N ASP A 558 -4.73 17.14 19.01
CA ASP A 558 -4.84 17.83 20.30
C ASP A 558 -3.72 17.43 21.27
N SER A 559 -3.30 16.17 21.26
CA SER A 559 -2.10 15.71 21.98
C SER A 559 -0.82 16.42 21.50
N ILE A 560 -0.70 16.62 20.18
CA ILE A 560 0.41 17.37 19.56
C ILE A 560 0.33 18.85 19.96
N ARG A 561 -0.84 19.50 19.85
CA ARG A 561 -1.03 20.91 20.23
C ARG A 561 -0.63 21.15 21.68
N PHE A 562 -1.21 20.38 22.61
CA PHE A 562 -0.90 20.47 24.03
C PHE A 562 0.60 20.28 24.32
N HIS A 563 1.26 19.34 23.64
CA HIS A 563 2.69 19.13 23.82
C HIS A 563 3.54 20.28 23.23
N VAL A 564 3.13 20.86 22.10
CA VAL A 564 3.78 22.04 21.51
C VAL A 564 3.66 23.24 22.44
N ASP A 565 2.50 23.46 23.07
CA ASP A 565 2.31 24.52 24.06
C ASP A 565 3.19 24.32 25.30
N MET A 566 3.44 23.07 25.71
CA MET A 566 4.43 22.77 26.76
C MET A 566 5.88 23.06 26.32
N LEU A 567 6.25 22.70 25.09
CA LEU A 567 7.59 22.91 24.52
C LEU A 567 7.92 24.39 24.29
N LEU A 568 6.91 25.22 24.03
CA LEU A 568 7.04 26.66 23.80
C LEU A 568 7.21 27.48 25.09
N LYS A 569 7.05 26.89 26.27
CA LYS A 569 7.28 27.57 27.54
C LYS A 569 8.74 28.04 27.67
N PRO A 570 9.00 29.24 28.23
CA PRO A 570 10.35 29.78 28.36
C PRO A 570 11.32 28.79 29.03
N GLY A 571 12.46 28.56 28.38
CA GLY A 571 13.51 27.66 28.88
C GLY A 571 13.32 26.17 28.59
N VAL A 572 12.20 25.73 28.01
CA VAL A 572 11.98 24.31 27.68
C VAL A 572 12.68 23.91 26.38
N LEU A 573 12.43 24.63 25.28
CA LEU A 573 13.06 24.37 23.98
C LEU A 573 13.51 25.67 23.32
N THR A 574 14.78 25.74 22.93
CA THR A 574 15.34 26.82 22.09
C THR A 574 15.77 26.30 20.72
N CYS A 575 16.27 25.08 20.64
CA CYS A 575 16.61 24.35 19.42
C CYS A 575 16.60 22.84 19.71
N GLY A 576 16.44 21.99 18.69
CA GLY A 576 16.53 20.54 18.84
C GLY A 576 17.93 20.11 19.31
N TYR A 577 18.03 19.35 20.41
CA TYR A 577 19.31 19.02 21.05
C TYR A 577 20.34 18.41 20.08
N TRP A 578 19.89 17.58 19.13
CA TRP A 578 20.74 16.95 18.12
C TRP A 578 21.42 17.95 17.16
N LYS A 579 20.85 19.16 16.97
CA LYS A 579 21.41 20.22 16.12
C LYS A 579 22.49 21.03 16.82
N SER A 580 22.50 21.07 18.16
CA SER A 580 23.35 21.96 18.97
C SER A 580 24.87 21.80 18.79
N LYS A 581 25.32 20.69 18.18
CA LYS A 581 26.73 20.32 17.99
C LYS A 581 27.09 20.08 16.51
N LEU A 582 26.27 20.56 15.58
CA LEU A 582 26.47 20.42 14.15
C LEU A 582 26.79 21.76 13.50
N ASP A 583 27.68 21.74 12.51
CA ASP A 583 27.77 22.85 11.55
C ASP A 583 26.55 22.79 10.62
N LEU A 584 25.59 23.68 10.84
CA LEU A 584 24.42 23.86 9.99
C LEU A 584 24.51 25.16 9.17
N SER A 585 25.74 25.65 8.93
CA SER A 585 25.97 26.82 8.06
C SER A 585 25.53 26.54 6.63
N ALA A 586 25.10 27.59 5.92
CA ALA A 586 24.67 27.47 4.52
C ALA A 586 25.71 26.80 3.60
N PRO A 587 27.04 27.05 3.72
CA PRO A 587 28.04 26.33 2.95
C PRO A 587 28.09 24.83 3.24
N ASN A 588 28.02 24.40 4.51
CA ASN A 588 28.04 22.98 4.85
C ASN A 588 26.75 22.26 4.41
N LEU A 589 25.59 22.92 4.55
CA LEU A 589 24.33 22.40 4.03
C LEU A 589 24.35 22.27 2.50
N ALA A 590 24.88 23.27 1.78
CA ALA A 590 25.07 23.18 0.33
C ALA A 590 26.00 22.02 -0.06
N HIS A 591 27.10 21.81 0.69
CA HIS A 591 28.02 20.70 0.49
C HIS A 591 27.34 19.34 0.69
N VAL A 592 26.61 19.13 1.79
CA VAL A 592 25.90 17.87 2.04
C VAL A 592 24.80 17.62 1.02
N ARG A 593 24.00 18.65 0.65
CA ARG A 593 23.01 18.54 -0.43
C ARG A 593 23.68 18.10 -1.74
N ALA A 594 24.85 18.66 -2.08
CA ALA A 594 25.59 18.28 -3.28
C ALA A 594 26.11 16.83 -3.22
N LEU A 595 26.60 16.36 -2.07
CA LEU A 595 27.03 14.97 -1.89
C LEU A 595 25.88 13.98 -2.09
N GLU A 596 24.75 14.18 -1.39
CA GLU A 596 23.57 13.30 -1.52
C GLU A 596 22.99 13.32 -2.94
N LEU A 597 22.87 14.51 -3.55
CA LEU A 597 22.40 14.64 -4.92
C LEU A 597 23.37 14.04 -5.94
N SER A 598 24.68 13.97 -5.66
CA SER A 598 25.64 13.28 -6.53
C SER A 598 25.39 11.76 -6.56
N GLU A 599 24.93 11.17 -5.46
CA GLU A 599 24.50 9.78 -5.41
C GLU A 599 23.14 9.57 -6.08
N MET A 600 22.17 10.47 -5.85
CA MET A 600 20.88 10.40 -6.55
C MET A 600 21.02 10.56 -8.07
N CYS A 601 21.94 11.41 -8.54
CA CYS A 601 22.27 11.57 -9.96
C CYS A 601 22.76 10.24 -10.59
N LYS A 602 23.60 9.48 -9.88
CA LYS A 602 24.02 8.14 -10.33
C LYS A 602 22.83 7.16 -10.41
N ASP A 603 21.86 7.26 -9.50
CA ASP A 603 20.64 6.45 -9.49
C ASP A 603 19.64 6.83 -10.60
N PHE A 604 19.78 8.01 -11.21
CA PHE A 604 18.92 8.46 -12.30
C PHE A 604 19.53 8.23 -13.68
N TRP A 605 20.83 8.51 -13.87
CA TRP A 605 21.45 8.53 -15.20
C TRP A 605 22.67 7.63 -15.43
N SER A 606 23.44 7.25 -14.39
CA SER A 606 24.60 6.35 -14.58
C SER A 606 24.15 4.90 -14.88
N ALA A 607 25.06 3.96 -15.17
CA ALA A 607 24.71 2.53 -15.31
C ALA A 607 23.94 1.97 -14.09
N ARG A 608 24.19 2.53 -12.90
CA ARG A 608 23.49 2.21 -11.64
C ARG A 608 21.98 2.50 -11.69
N ASN A 609 21.50 3.33 -12.63
CA ASN A 609 20.08 3.70 -12.73
C ASN A 609 19.12 2.51 -12.86
N THR A 610 19.62 1.39 -13.39
CA THR A 610 18.84 0.16 -13.52
C THR A 610 18.29 -0.33 -12.18
N ARG A 611 18.99 -0.07 -11.06
CA ARG A 611 18.54 -0.45 -9.72
C ARG A 611 17.28 0.30 -9.29
N TYR A 612 17.14 1.57 -9.65
CA TYR A 612 15.97 2.42 -9.37
C TYR A 612 14.88 2.28 -10.43
N ASN A 613 15.21 2.47 -11.71
CA ASN A 613 14.23 2.55 -12.80
C ASN A 613 13.37 1.28 -12.90
N THR A 614 13.97 0.09 -12.73
CA THR A 614 13.21 -1.17 -12.74
C THR A 614 12.30 -1.33 -11.51
N ARG A 615 12.76 -0.92 -10.32
CA ARG A 615 11.98 -0.98 -9.07
C ARG A 615 10.83 0.03 -9.05
N ARG A 616 11.05 1.27 -9.55
CA ARG A 616 9.98 2.26 -9.76
C ARG A 616 8.91 1.69 -10.70
N PHE A 617 9.33 1.19 -11.86
CA PHE A 617 8.41 0.60 -12.84
C PHE A 617 7.59 -0.53 -12.21
N ASP A 618 8.22 -1.53 -11.58
CA ASP A 618 7.51 -2.64 -10.94
C ASP A 618 6.53 -2.16 -9.85
N PHE A 619 6.95 -1.19 -9.01
CA PHE A 619 6.12 -0.62 -7.94
C PHE A 619 4.91 0.16 -8.47
N VAL A 620 5.10 1.06 -9.44
CA VAL A 620 4.03 1.92 -9.98
C VAL A 620 3.06 1.08 -10.81
N ARG A 621 3.60 0.25 -11.71
CA ARG A 621 2.85 -0.57 -12.66
C ARG A 621 2.20 -1.81 -12.01
N LYS A 622 2.40 -2.00 -10.70
CA LYS A 622 1.86 -3.07 -9.85
C LYS A 622 2.19 -4.47 -10.37
N VAL A 623 3.43 -4.67 -10.80
CA VAL A 623 3.91 -5.93 -11.39
C VAL A 623 3.99 -6.98 -10.28
N LYS A 624 3.52 -8.21 -10.55
CA LYS A 624 3.60 -9.29 -9.57
C LYS A 624 5.07 -9.61 -9.22
N ALA A 625 5.35 -9.71 -7.92
CA ALA A 625 6.65 -10.14 -7.41
C ALA A 625 6.99 -11.56 -7.89
N THR A 626 8.27 -11.83 -8.13
CA THR A 626 8.76 -13.16 -8.56
C THR A 626 9.34 -13.98 -7.42
N GLN A 627 9.69 -13.34 -6.30
CA GLN A 627 10.21 -13.95 -5.09
C GLN A 627 9.86 -13.09 -3.87
N THR A 628 9.90 -13.68 -2.69
CA THR A 628 9.93 -12.95 -1.42
C THR A 628 11.35 -12.42 -1.18
N PRO A 629 11.56 -11.15 -0.80
CA PRO A 629 12.88 -10.66 -0.43
C PRO A 629 13.45 -11.42 0.79
N LEU A 630 14.73 -11.77 0.74
CA LEU A 630 15.41 -12.60 1.74
C LEU A 630 15.52 -11.91 3.10
N ARG A 631 15.44 -10.57 3.17
CA ARG A 631 15.28 -9.84 4.45
C ARG A 631 13.97 -10.13 5.19
N PHE A 632 12.97 -10.70 4.53
CA PHE A 632 11.71 -11.12 5.15
C PHE A 632 11.55 -12.66 5.15
N ALA A 633 11.97 -13.32 4.07
CA ALA A 633 12.00 -14.78 3.95
C ALA A 633 13.26 -15.39 4.60
N ILE A 634 13.45 -15.15 5.89
CA ILE A 634 14.63 -15.61 6.66
C ILE A 634 14.84 -17.13 6.61
N HIS A 635 13.77 -17.92 6.42
CA HIS A 635 13.84 -19.37 6.22
C HIS A 635 14.49 -19.80 4.89
N ARG A 636 14.74 -18.86 3.97
CA ARG A 636 15.44 -19.07 2.68
C ARG A 636 16.90 -18.61 2.71
N ARG A 637 17.38 -18.06 3.84
CA ARG A 637 18.81 -17.75 4.02
C ARG A 637 19.55 -19.05 4.33
N ASN A 638 20.46 -19.45 3.45
CA ASN A 638 21.25 -20.67 3.62
C ASN A 638 22.13 -20.61 4.89
N LEU A 639 22.14 -21.70 5.67
CA LEU A 639 23.02 -21.87 6.84
C LEU A 639 24.51 -21.73 6.50
N ASN A 640 24.89 -21.92 5.24
CA ASN A 640 26.26 -21.82 4.74
C ASN A 640 26.66 -20.40 4.27
N GLY A 641 25.85 -19.36 4.54
CA GLY A 641 26.34 -17.98 4.63
C GLY A 641 26.42 -17.12 3.36
N ALA A 642 25.79 -17.49 2.25
CA ALA A 642 25.94 -16.77 0.97
C ALA A 642 24.63 -16.57 0.16
N MET A 643 23.53 -16.18 0.82
CA MET A 643 22.33 -15.68 0.12
C MET A 643 21.86 -14.37 0.72
N PHE A 644 21.96 -13.31 -0.08
CA PHE A 644 21.64 -11.93 0.23
C PHE A 644 20.71 -11.36 -0.85
N ASP A 645 19.79 -10.46 -0.49
CA ASP A 645 19.11 -9.61 -1.46
C ASP A 645 20.16 -8.76 -2.22
N GLU A 646 19.89 -8.37 -3.48
CA GLU A 646 20.81 -7.53 -4.28
C GLU A 646 21.19 -6.26 -3.51
N GLU A 647 20.19 -5.68 -2.83
CA GLU A 647 20.28 -4.48 -2.03
C GLU A 647 21.20 -4.61 -0.79
N GLU A 648 21.44 -5.82 -0.27
CA GLU A 648 22.32 -6.01 0.90
C GLU A 648 23.81 -5.86 0.54
N LEU A 649 24.18 -6.11 -0.72
CA LEU A 649 25.56 -6.09 -1.22
C LEU A 649 26.10 -4.67 -1.40
N ASP A 650 27.41 -4.48 -1.21
CA ASP A 650 28.08 -3.20 -1.50
C ASP A 650 28.17 -2.90 -3.00
N SER A 651 28.20 -3.94 -3.84
CA SER A 651 28.14 -3.79 -5.30
C SER A 651 26.84 -3.12 -5.79
N PHE A 652 25.79 -3.08 -4.96
CA PHE A 652 24.55 -2.37 -5.26
C PHE A 652 24.73 -0.85 -5.35
N ASP A 653 25.79 -0.30 -4.74
CA ASP A 653 26.14 1.11 -4.78
C ASP A 653 27.22 1.43 -5.83
N ASP A 654 27.91 0.43 -6.37
CA ASP A 654 29.00 0.61 -7.34
C ASP A 654 28.48 0.78 -8.79
N VAL A 655 28.90 1.87 -9.45
CA VAL A 655 28.56 2.13 -10.86
C VAL A 655 29.30 1.14 -11.78
N ALA A 656 30.56 0.80 -11.49
CA ALA A 656 31.37 -0.07 -12.34
C ALA A 656 30.82 -1.51 -12.37
N TYR A 657 30.25 -2.00 -11.27
CA TYR A 657 29.48 -3.24 -11.23
C TYR A 657 28.34 -3.25 -12.27
N TYR A 658 27.52 -2.20 -12.35
CA TYR A 658 26.44 -2.12 -13.34
C TYR A 658 26.94 -1.91 -14.78
N GLU A 659 28.03 -1.18 -14.99
CA GLU A 659 28.69 -1.07 -16.31
C GLU A 659 29.17 -2.44 -16.80
N ASN A 660 29.80 -3.22 -15.93
CA ASN A 660 30.23 -4.58 -16.23
C ASN A 660 29.05 -5.53 -16.54
N ILE A 661 27.92 -5.40 -15.84
CA ILE A 661 26.69 -6.14 -16.16
C ILE A 661 26.14 -5.73 -17.54
N ALA A 662 26.09 -4.43 -17.83
CA ALA A 662 25.61 -3.90 -19.10
C ALA A 662 26.49 -4.39 -20.27
N ALA A 663 27.81 -4.34 -20.13
CA ALA A 663 28.77 -4.82 -21.12
C ALA A 663 28.64 -6.33 -21.37
N LYS A 664 28.53 -7.15 -20.31
CA LYS A 664 28.28 -8.60 -20.42
C LYS A 664 26.96 -8.88 -21.15
N LYS A 665 25.89 -8.18 -20.81
CA LYS A 665 24.56 -8.33 -21.44
C LYS A 665 24.57 -7.91 -22.91
N ALA A 666 25.26 -6.83 -23.26
CA ALA A 666 25.45 -6.39 -24.64
C ALA A 666 26.22 -7.43 -25.46
N SER A 667 27.29 -8.03 -24.89
CA SER A 667 28.05 -9.10 -25.54
C SER A 667 27.20 -10.36 -25.80
N VAL A 668 26.37 -10.78 -24.83
CA VAL A 668 25.43 -11.89 -25.00
C VAL A 668 24.38 -11.58 -26.08
N ASN A 669 23.72 -10.43 -26.00
CA ASN A 669 22.74 -9.99 -27.01
C ASN A 669 23.34 -9.95 -28.42
N LEU A 670 24.57 -9.47 -28.58
CA LEU A 670 25.27 -9.44 -29.86
C LEU A 670 25.57 -10.86 -30.37
N ARG A 671 26.03 -11.77 -29.50
CA ARG A 671 26.24 -13.19 -29.86
C ARG A 671 24.94 -13.87 -30.29
N ASP A 672 23.83 -13.59 -29.61
CA ASP A 672 22.53 -14.17 -29.94
C ASP A 672 21.95 -13.58 -31.24
N LEU A 673 22.11 -12.28 -31.48
CA LEU A 673 21.76 -11.64 -32.75
C LEU A 673 22.58 -12.20 -33.91
N VAL A 674 23.90 -12.33 -33.74
CA VAL A 674 24.79 -12.95 -34.75
C VAL A 674 24.38 -14.40 -35.00
N ARG A 675 24.09 -15.19 -33.95
CA ARG A 675 23.60 -16.57 -34.10
C ARG A 675 22.27 -16.64 -34.86
N HIS A 676 21.35 -15.71 -34.60
CA HIS A 676 20.06 -15.63 -35.29
C HIS A 676 20.22 -15.27 -36.77
N GLU A 677 21.03 -14.26 -37.10
CA GLU A 677 21.31 -13.88 -38.49
C GLU A 677 22.06 -14.98 -39.25
N LEU A 678 23.06 -15.63 -38.63
CA LEU A 678 23.74 -16.78 -39.22
C LEU A 678 22.76 -17.94 -39.47
N GLY A 679 21.88 -18.22 -38.50
CA GLY A 679 20.83 -19.23 -38.63
C GLY A 679 19.86 -18.93 -39.79
N ASN A 680 19.47 -17.66 -39.96
CA ASN A 680 18.63 -17.22 -41.07
C ASN A 680 19.35 -17.29 -42.43
N LEU A 681 20.65 -16.97 -42.47
CA LEU A 681 21.48 -17.12 -43.67
C LEU A 681 21.65 -18.59 -44.07
N VAL A 682 21.99 -19.46 -43.12
CA VAL A 682 22.10 -20.92 -43.33
C VAL A 682 20.74 -21.50 -43.75
N ALA A 683 19.63 -21.08 -43.15
CA ALA A 683 18.29 -21.50 -43.55
C ALA A 683 17.88 -20.99 -44.95
N LYS A 684 18.39 -19.83 -45.39
CA LYS A 684 18.21 -19.34 -46.78
C LYS A 684 19.07 -20.13 -47.77
N TRP A 685 20.33 -20.44 -47.43
CA TRP A 685 21.20 -21.28 -48.27
C TRP A 685 20.65 -22.70 -48.41
N ALA A 686 20.25 -23.33 -47.30
CA ALA A 686 19.60 -24.64 -47.30
C ALA A 686 18.28 -24.68 -48.09
N LYS A 687 17.56 -23.55 -48.22
CA LYS A 687 16.38 -23.44 -49.10
C LYS A 687 16.73 -23.25 -50.58
N ASN A 688 17.90 -22.69 -50.89
CA ASN A 688 18.35 -22.48 -52.27
C ASN A 688 19.02 -23.73 -52.88
N GLU A 689 19.55 -24.65 -52.06
CA GLU A 689 20.25 -25.84 -52.56
C GLU A 689 19.38 -27.10 -52.77
N VAL A 690 18.08 -27.06 -52.43
CA VAL A 690 17.19 -28.23 -52.64
C VAL A 690 16.67 -28.29 -54.08
N ARG A 691 17.45 -28.94 -54.96
CA ARG A 691 16.86 -29.76 -56.05
C ARG A 691 16.47 -31.14 -55.49
N PRO A 692 15.37 -31.77 -55.95
CA PRO A 692 14.86 -32.99 -55.35
C PRO A 692 15.58 -34.24 -55.88
N GLN A 693 16.08 -35.10 -54.99
CA GLN A 693 16.42 -36.52 -55.20
C GLN A 693 16.17 -37.29 -53.86
N PRO A 694 15.98 -38.63 -53.88
CA PRO A 694 14.95 -39.26 -53.05
C PRO A 694 15.38 -39.77 -51.66
N LYS A 695 14.34 -40.06 -50.87
CA LYS A 695 14.36 -40.56 -49.48
C LYS A 695 15.25 -41.79 -49.29
N TYR A 696 16.05 -41.77 -48.23
CA TYR A 696 16.40 -42.98 -47.46
C TYR A 696 16.27 -42.68 -45.95
N ALA A 697 15.82 -43.68 -45.20
CA ALA A 697 15.68 -43.63 -43.74
C ALA A 697 16.95 -44.15 -43.06
N ASN A 698 17.25 -43.70 -41.83
CA ASN A 698 17.61 -44.54 -40.68
C ASN A 698 18.03 -43.74 -39.43
N GLY A 699 17.68 -44.29 -38.26
CA GLY A 699 18.56 -44.34 -37.08
C GLY A 699 18.68 -43.10 -36.16
N PRO A 700 18.40 -43.21 -34.85
CA PRO A 700 18.67 -42.15 -33.88
C PRO A 700 20.13 -42.21 -33.37
N VAL A 701 20.76 -41.05 -33.23
CA VAL A 701 22.05 -40.91 -32.53
C VAL A 701 21.86 -40.06 -31.27
N ARG A 702 22.13 -40.64 -30.11
CA ARG A 702 22.26 -39.91 -28.83
C ARG A 702 23.59 -39.14 -28.85
N SER A 703 23.56 -37.86 -28.49
CA SER A 703 24.72 -37.16 -27.96
C SER A 703 24.51 -36.89 -26.46
N LEU A 704 25.48 -37.30 -25.65
CA LEU A 704 25.59 -36.92 -24.25
C LEU A 704 26.43 -35.64 -24.19
N ILE A 705 25.95 -34.62 -23.49
CA ILE A 705 26.74 -33.46 -23.06
C ILE A 705 26.40 -33.23 -21.60
N GLU A 706 27.40 -33.32 -20.74
CA GLU A 706 27.29 -33.04 -19.31
C GLU A 706 27.11 -31.53 -19.09
N GLN A 707 26.27 -31.15 -18.12
CA GLN A 707 26.08 -29.77 -17.71
C GLN A 707 26.56 -29.58 -16.27
N ASP A 708 27.65 -28.84 -16.09
CA ASP A 708 27.99 -28.24 -14.80
C ASP A 708 27.09 -27.02 -14.57
N ASP A 709 26.14 -27.14 -13.63
CA ASP A 709 25.22 -26.06 -13.26
C ASP A 709 25.89 -25.03 -12.32
N MET A 710 26.50 -24.00 -12.90
CA MET A 710 26.74 -22.74 -12.20
C MET A 710 25.53 -21.81 -12.38
N HIS A 711 24.86 -21.45 -11.27
CA HIS A 711 23.71 -20.55 -11.27
C HIS A 711 24.05 -19.12 -11.76
N LEU A 712 23.93 -18.91 -13.07
CA LEU A 712 23.77 -17.61 -13.71
C LEU A 712 22.34 -17.48 -14.22
N ALA A 713 21.66 -16.40 -13.85
CA ALA A 713 20.30 -16.12 -14.31
C ALA A 713 20.27 -15.97 -15.85
N GLY A 714 19.73 -17.00 -16.53
CA GLY A 714 19.75 -17.09 -17.99
C GLY A 714 18.94 -15.98 -18.69
N PRO A 715 19.34 -15.58 -19.91
CA PRO A 715 18.61 -14.59 -20.69
C PRO A 715 17.30 -15.16 -21.27
N GLY A 716 16.30 -14.30 -21.47
CA GLY A 716 15.32 -14.50 -22.54
C GLY A 716 13.96 -15.10 -22.21
N ARG A 717 13.65 -15.55 -20.98
CA ARG A 717 12.23 -15.75 -20.61
C ARG A 717 11.57 -14.38 -20.44
N GLN A 718 10.71 -13.98 -21.38
CA GLN A 718 9.82 -12.83 -21.20
C GLN A 718 9.02 -13.01 -19.91
N ARG A 719 9.30 -12.20 -18.88
CA ARG A 719 8.57 -12.19 -17.61
C ARG A 719 7.10 -11.90 -17.94
N LYS A 720 6.21 -12.88 -17.71
CA LYS A 720 4.79 -12.75 -18.03
C LYS A 720 4.16 -11.71 -17.12
N MET A 721 4.04 -10.48 -17.63
CA MET A 721 3.65 -9.30 -16.87
C MET A 721 2.17 -9.33 -16.46
N SER A 722 1.94 -9.94 -15.30
CA SER A 722 0.69 -9.88 -14.55
C SER A 722 0.78 -8.83 -13.45
N THR A 723 -0.38 -8.32 -13.03
CA THR A 723 -0.49 -7.34 -11.95
C THR A 723 -1.12 -7.99 -10.72
N VAL A 724 -0.73 -7.52 -9.53
CA VAL A 724 -1.22 -7.97 -8.20
C VAL A 724 -2.74 -7.80 -8.01
N PHE A 725 -3.45 -7.27 -9.02
CA PHE A 725 -4.90 -7.07 -9.03
C PHE A 725 -5.50 -7.41 -10.43
N SER A 726 -5.11 -8.54 -11.04
CA SER A 726 -5.36 -8.77 -12.47
C SER A 726 -6.82 -9.04 -12.87
N CYS A 727 -7.59 -9.74 -12.05
CA CYS A 727 -8.96 -9.28 -11.81
C CYS A 727 -8.81 -8.27 -10.67
N TYR A 728 -9.42 -7.10 -10.61
CA TYR A 728 -10.48 -6.51 -11.41
C TYR A 728 -10.11 -6.19 -12.88
N TYR A 729 -8.83 -6.02 -13.23
CA TYR A 729 -8.37 -5.44 -14.50
C TYR A 729 -8.35 -6.36 -15.73
N LYS A 730 -9.24 -7.37 -15.78
CA LYS A 730 -9.37 -8.21 -16.97
C LYS A 730 -9.90 -7.35 -18.13
N PRO A 731 -9.31 -7.42 -19.34
CA PRO A 731 -9.84 -6.71 -20.49
C PRO A 731 -11.29 -7.11 -20.74
N VAL A 732 -12.15 -6.12 -21.00
CA VAL A 732 -13.53 -6.38 -21.44
C VAL A 732 -13.48 -7.04 -22.82
N GLU A 733 -14.02 -8.24 -22.95
CA GLU A 733 -14.19 -8.87 -24.26
C GLU A 733 -15.50 -8.41 -24.89
N PRO A 734 -15.50 -7.89 -26.13
CA PRO A 734 -16.73 -7.69 -26.86
C PRO A 734 -17.38 -9.05 -27.14
N SER A 735 -18.71 -9.13 -26.94
CA SER A 735 -19.57 -10.33 -26.96
C SER A 735 -19.29 -11.42 -25.91
N SER A 736 -19.75 -11.18 -24.67
CA SER A 736 -20.15 -12.25 -23.73
C SER A 736 -21.28 -11.82 -22.77
N LEU A 737 -22.44 -11.43 -23.33
CA LEU A 737 -23.71 -11.59 -22.62
C LEU A 737 -23.93 -13.10 -22.41
N GLY A 738 -24.11 -13.55 -21.16
CA GLY A 738 -24.46 -14.94 -20.85
C GLY A 738 -23.35 -15.85 -20.27
N LYS A 739 -22.43 -15.32 -19.45
CA LYS A 739 -21.70 -16.14 -18.46
C LYS A 739 -21.74 -15.49 -17.08
N GLU A 740 -22.45 -16.16 -16.18
CA GLU A 740 -22.69 -15.75 -14.79
C GLU A 740 -21.39 -15.67 -13.97
N PRO A 741 -21.37 -14.87 -12.87
CA PRO A 741 -20.20 -14.71 -12.02
C PRO A 741 -19.89 -15.96 -11.19
N MET A 742 -18.64 -16.07 -10.72
CA MET A 742 -18.29 -17.04 -9.68
C MET A 742 -18.91 -16.62 -8.34
N THR A 743 -20.06 -17.20 -8.03
CA THR A 743 -20.64 -17.29 -6.70
C THR A 743 -20.77 -18.78 -6.37
N PRO A 744 -20.45 -19.27 -5.17
CA PRO A 744 -20.77 -20.64 -4.78
C PRO A 744 -22.29 -20.88 -4.87
N PRO A 745 -22.76 -22.08 -5.23
CA PRO A 745 -24.17 -22.41 -5.12
C PRO A 745 -24.63 -22.38 -3.65
N MET A 746 -25.93 -22.12 -3.47
CA MET A 746 -26.62 -21.93 -2.19
C MET A 746 -26.30 -23.00 -1.13
N SER A 747 -26.24 -22.57 0.13
CA SER A 747 -26.13 -23.46 1.29
C SER A 747 -27.38 -24.39 1.38
N PRO A 748 -27.21 -25.72 1.49
CA PRO A 748 -28.35 -26.65 1.46
C PRO A 748 -28.96 -26.85 2.86
N LEU A 749 -30.12 -26.21 3.11
CA LEU A 749 -31.04 -26.60 4.17
C LEU A 749 -32.40 -27.04 3.59
N LYS A 750 -32.47 -28.29 3.12
CA LYS A 750 -33.59 -29.27 3.31
C LYS A 750 -33.59 -30.37 2.22
N GLY A 751 -33.81 -31.62 2.66
CA GLY A 751 -34.61 -32.61 1.91
C GLY A 751 -33.88 -33.59 0.96
N LEU A 752 -33.61 -34.79 1.46
CA LEU A 752 -33.83 -36.11 0.80
C LEU A 752 -34.20 -36.14 -0.70
N GLU A 753 -33.35 -36.74 -1.55
CA GLU A 753 -33.54 -38.10 -2.11
C GLU A 753 -32.39 -38.53 -3.07
N SER A 754 -32.38 -39.79 -3.51
CA SER A 754 -31.24 -40.53 -4.08
C SER A 754 -31.18 -40.59 -5.62
N ALA A 755 -29.96 -40.55 -6.20
CA ALA A 755 -29.62 -41.18 -7.49
C ALA A 755 -28.08 -41.36 -7.67
N GLU A 756 -27.67 -42.28 -8.55
CA GLU A 756 -26.30 -42.80 -8.72
C GLU A 756 -25.39 -42.00 -9.69
N TYR A 757 -24.07 -42.21 -9.60
CA TYR A 757 -23.04 -41.67 -10.51
C TYR A 757 -22.18 -42.77 -11.15
N PRO A 758 -21.79 -42.61 -12.43
CA PRO A 758 -20.49 -43.04 -12.98
C PRO A 758 -19.72 -41.86 -13.67
N PRO A 759 -18.43 -42.01 -14.08
CA PRO A 759 -17.44 -40.98 -13.76
C PRO A 759 -16.70 -40.25 -14.92
N VAL A 760 -16.17 -39.06 -14.57
CA VAL A 760 -14.85 -38.46 -14.94
C VAL A 760 -14.44 -38.36 -16.43
N SER A 761 -14.20 -37.13 -16.92
CA SER A 761 -12.87 -36.75 -17.48
C SER A 761 -12.61 -35.24 -17.64
N ASN A 762 -11.41 -34.85 -17.19
CA ASN A 762 -10.56 -33.69 -17.54
C ASN A 762 -11.10 -32.50 -18.37
N SER A 763 -11.01 -31.28 -17.81
CA SER A 763 -10.55 -30.11 -18.60
C SER A 763 -9.81 -29.06 -17.77
N LEU A 764 -8.78 -28.48 -18.38
CA LEU A 764 -7.75 -27.60 -17.80
C LEU A 764 -8.27 -26.32 -17.14
N PHE A 765 -7.94 -26.14 -15.85
CA PHE A 765 -8.10 -24.86 -15.15
C PHE A 765 -7.11 -23.78 -15.67
N ARG A 766 -7.64 -22.60 -16.00
CA ARG A 766 -6.85 -21.35 -16.16
C ARG A 766 -7.30 -20.33 -15.12
N ALA A 767 -6.80 -20.48 -13.89
CA ALA A 767 -6.93 -19.45 -12.86
C ALA A 767 -6.13 -18.19 -13.25
N VAL A 768 -6.69 -17.02 -12.96
CA VAL A 768 -6.10 -15.70 -13.30
C VAL A 768 -5.99 -14.89 -12.02
N ASN A 769 -4.77 -14.82 -11.50
CA ASN A 769 -4.44 -14.39 -10.14
C ASN A 769 -4.35 -12.87 -10.02
N PHE A 770 -4.81 -12.36 -8.87
CA PHE A 770 -4.40 -11.07 -8.31
C PHE A 770 -2.96 -11.27 -7.76
#